data_AF-Q9X5N7-F1
#
_entry.id   AF-Q9X5N7-F1
#
_cell.length_a   1.000
_cell.length_b   1.000
_cell.length_c   1.000
_cell.angle_alpha   90.00
_cell.angle_beta   90.00
_cell.angle_gamma   90.00
#
_symmetry.space_group_name_H-M   'P 1'
#
loop_
_entity.id
_entity.type
_entity.pdbx_description
1 polymer ?
#
loop_
_entity_poly.entity_id
_entity_poly.type
_entity_poly.pdbx_seq_one_letter_code
_entity_poly.pdbx_strand_id
1 'polypeptide(L)'
;MYLYTGSKGILARKNNIEPMLGHPLLYMKGDEAFSKNDVLVGWGKKSNTKQIKQKAQELGISYWQLEDGFIGYIGHPAKGGKAVSLIADPLGIYYDAHQTSQLEQLIIEPVDTALLARAEHLISDILRLGITKYNCYTNSTEHTFNGSVRATDGPSLDLPTHIQPELFTLTAHSNLARLLDDPRPRILLVDQVAGDLSISGALACEADFVSMVVEARRNHPNARLLLRTHPDTRFSKKSGVLARLVGRDPRLADVEVVSEPCHPHRIIRMVDAVYTVSSQVGFEALLLGKPVYCFGMPFYAGWGLTHDSKRCIRREEAMSAEGVSSISLPRLVAAALIRYPRYLDPILGKRCEVEDVVAILAQQQVEPKPWRRLYLVGFSLWKRAFIRTFCAYLADELCFVRTVPSQLKDDEQVLVWGNRYPELQSVIRIEDGFIRSNGLGSNLCRPSSLSIDPVGIYFDSRRPSKLEQLLTTYVLDAKEEARAESLLAQLQSSRVSKYNVGSTQEYEPPNDGRELILVVGQVDGDASILCGSPIIRSNEQLLWAVREAKPNAHILFKPHPDVVSGNRKGTISARCLAHCVDSQVSDIRLESLYPHINELHTMTSLSGFEALVQGVKVTTWGQPFYSGWGLTQDKHPSERRHRTLTLSALAYITLVKYPRYIDWKSGLWCSPEQLIHLLSTQKKATTAGVKWWQRWRIKLVSFAQTLRLFRSLLP
;
A
#
# COMPACT_ATOMS: atom_id res chain seq x y z
N MET A 1 30.44 11.54 7.78
CA MET A 1 29.77 12.17 6.62
C MET A 1 28.42 12.68 7.09
N TYR A 2 28.21 13.99 6.98
CA TYR A 2 26.95 14.68 7.18
C TYR A 2 26.48 15.35 5.89
N LEU A 3 25.17 15.53 5.76
CA LEU A 3 24.57 16.34 4.70
C LEU A 3 24.26 17.72 5.25
N TYR A 4 24.64 18.78 4.55
CA TYR A 4 24.39 20.16 4.96
C TYR A 4 23.56 20.90 3.92
N THR A 5 22.58 21.68 4.37
CA THR A 5 21.78 22.53 3.50
C THR A 5 21.58 23.93 4.06
N GLY A 6 21.61 24.94 3.20
CA GLY A 6 21.15 26.30 3.52
C GLY A 6 19.63 26.49 3.36
N SER A 7 18.88 25.46 2.96
CA SER A 7 17.45 25.55 2.68
C SER A 7 16.60 25.05 3.85
N LYS A 8 15.83 25.94 4.47
CA LYS A 8 14.82 25.56 5.48
C LYS A 8 13.78 24.57 4.92
N GLY A 9 13.46 24.64 3.63
CA GLY A 9 12.53 23.72 2.98
C GLY A 9 13.07 22.30 2.83
N ILE A 10 14.38 22.15 2.58
CA ILE A 10 15.04 20.83 2.56
C ILE A 10 15.13 20.30 3.98
N LEU A 11 15.53 21.13 4.95
CA LEU A 11 15.59 20.75 6.36
C LEU A 11 14.22 20.30 6.91
N ALA A 12 13.13 20.94 6.50
CA ALA A 12 11.77 20.54 6.90
C ALA A 12 11.40 19.11 6.43
N ARG A 13 12.08 18.59 5.40
CA ARG A 13 11.92 17.23 4.85
C ARG A 13 12.93 16.23 5.42
N LYS A 14 13.67 16.60 6.47
CA LYS A 14 14.72 15.77 7.11
C LYS A 14 14.29 14.32 7.38
N ASN A 15 13.11 14.13 7.95
CA ASN A 15 12.58 12.79 8.26
C ASN A 15 12.34 11.89 7.03
N ASN A 16 12.31 12.45 5.83
CA ASN A 16 12.22 11.69 4.58
C ASN A 16 13.59 11.53 3.92
N ILE A 17 14.42 12.58 3.96
CA ILE A 17 15.72 12.62 3.29
C ILE A 17 16.75 11.75 4.01
N GLU A 18 16.83 11.81 5.34
CA GLU A 18 17.85 11.06 6.09
C GLU A 18 17.72 9.54 5.89
N PRO A 19 16.52 8.92 5.96
CA PRO A 19 16.42 7.48 5.72
C PRO A 19 16.75 7.11 4.27
N MET A 20 16.35 7.91 3.28
CA MET A 20 16.63 7.64 1.86
C MET A 20 18.13 7.71 1.52
N LEU A 21 18.85 8.66 2.15
CA LEU A 21 20.28 8.89 1.88
C LEU A 21 21.20 8.21 2.89
N GLY A 22 20.71 7.73 4.03
CA GLY A 22 21.49 7.05 5.06
C GLY A 22 22.41 7.96 5.88
N HIS A 23 22.26 9.29 5.77
CA HIS A 23 23.13 10.27 6.41
C HIS A 23 22.34 11.37 7.12
N PRO A 24 22.81 11.90 8.27
CA PRO A 24 22.11 12.96 8.95
C PRO A 24 22.12 14.27 8.16
N LEU A 25 20.99 14.97 8.15
CA LEU A 25 20.80 16.26 7.47
C LEU A 25 20.79 17.40 8.47
N LEU A 26 21.72 18.34 8.29
CA LEU A 26 21.96 19.49 9.14
C LEU A 26 21.71 20.80 8.38
N TYR A 27 21.32 21.82 9.13
CA TYR A 27 21.17 23.18 8.60
C TYR A 27 22.49 23.92 8.72
N MET A 28 22.92 24.52 7.63
CA MET A 28 24.20 25.20 7.58
C MET A 28 24.20 26.48 8.44
N LYS A 29 25.13 26.57 9.39
CA LYS A 29 25.41 27.77 10.18
C LYS A 29 26.60 28.55 9.57
N GLY A 30 26.69 29.85 9.86
CA GLY A 30 27.70 30.74 9.25
C GLY A 30 29.14 30.28 9.46
N ASP A 31 29.45 29.81 10.68
CA ASP A 31 30.83 29.48 11.12
C ASP A 31 31.11 27.97 11.18
N GLU A 32 30.37 27.16 10.42
CA GLU A 32 30.56 25.70 10.42
C GLU A 32 31.86 25.28 9.73
N ALA A 33 32.64 24.44 10.42
CA ALA A 33 33.77 23.73 9.83
C ALA A 33 33.27 22.43 9.17
N PHE A 34 33.60 22.23 7.89
CA PHE A 34 33.21 21.05 7.12
C PHE A 34 34.35 20.05 7.02
N SER A 35 34.03 18.75 7.13
CA SER A 35 34.95 17.67 6.77
C SER A 35 34.98 17.46 5.26
N LYS A 36 36.08 16.94 4.71
CA LYS A 36 36.18 16.55 3.28
C LYS A 36 35.13 15.51 2.86
N ASN A 37 34.67 14.70 3.82
CA ASN A 37 33.66 13.67 3.59
C ASN A 37 32.23 14.18 3.76
N ASP A 38 32.03 15.47 4.07
CA ASP A 38 30.70 16.06 4.15
C ASP A 38 30.20 16.49 2.77
N VAL A 39 28.88 16.59 2.65
CA VAL A 39 28.23 16.89 1.38
C VAL A 39 27.29 18.08 1.56
N LEU A 40 27.41 19.08 0.70
CA LEU A 40 26.40 20.13 0.60
C LEU A 40 25.28 19.71 -0.34
N VAL A 41 24.03 19.96 0.06
CA VAL A 41 22.84 19.58 -0.73
C VAL A 41 21.95 20.77 -1.02
N GLY A 42 21.44 20.82 -2.26
CA GLY A 42 20.48 21.83 -2.71
C GLY A 42 19.40 21.23 -3.62
N TRP A 43 18.35 21.98 -3.95
CA TRP A 43 17.19 21.46 -4.68
C TRP A 43 17.03 22.15 -6.05
N GLY A 44 17.14 21.37 -7.13
CA GLY A 44 17.05 21.87 -8.50
C GLY A 44 18.04 23.03 -8.76
N LYS A 45 17.67 24.00 -9.61
CA LYS A 45 18.51 25.17 -9.95
C LYS A 45 18.08 26.49 -9.27
N LYS A 46 17.46 26.42 -8.09
CA LYS A 46 17.01 27.63 -7.34
C LYS A 46 18.20 28.55 -6.98
N SER A 47 17.95 29.85 -6.80
CA SER A 47 19.01 30.85 -6.52
C SER A 47 19.83 30.50 -5.28
N ASN A 48 19.18 30.09 -4.19
CA ASN A 48 19.85 29.60 -2.98
C ASN A 48 20.70 28.34 -3.22
N THR A 49 20.35 27.53 -4.22
CA THR A 49 21.05 26.31 -4.56
C THR A 49 22.34 26.61 -5.32
N LYS A 50 22.35 27.66 -6.15
CA LYS A 50 23.58 28.15 -6.80
C LYS A 50 24.65 28.57 -5.79
N GLN A 51 24.25 29.30 -4.74
CA GLN A 51 25.16 29.74 -3.69
C GLN A 51 25.76 28.56 -2.92
N ILE A 52 24.95 27.55 -2.59
CA ILE A 52 25.44 26.34 -1.91
C ILE A 52 26.40 25.54 -2.81
N LYS A 53 26.09 25.41 -4.11
CA LYS A 53 26.97 24.73 -5.06
C LYS A 53 28.32 25.45 -5.20
N GLN A 54 28.30 26.79 -5.30
CA GLN A 54 29.53 27.59 -5.34
C GLN A 54 30.36 27.41 -4.06
N LYS A 55 29.72 27.46 -2.89
CA LYS A 55 30.39 27.23 -1.61
C LYS A 55 31.04 25.84 -1.53
N ALA A 56 30.38 24.80 -2.05
CA ALA A 56 30.96 23.45 -2.12
C ALA A 56 32.23 23.42 -2.98
N GLN A 57 32.22 24.14 -4.11
CA GLN A 57 33.38 24.26 -4.99
C GLN A 57 34.53 25.01 -4.31
N GLU A 58 34.26 26.14 -3.67
CA GLU A 58 35.25 26.93 -2.92
C GLU A 58 35.89 26.13 -1.78
N LEU A 59 35.11 25.25 -1.12
CA LEU A 59 35.58 24.39 -0.04
C LEU A 59 36.19 23.06 -0.52
N GLY A 60 36.09 22.74 -1.81
CA GLY A 60 36.54 21.46 -2.37
C GLY A 60 35.81 20.24 -1.79
N ILE A 61 34.52 20.39 -1.42
CA ILE A 61 33.67 19.31 -0.89
C ILE A 61 32.58 18.93 -1.89
N SER A 62 32.03 17.72 -1.73
CA SER A 62 31.02 17.19 -2.65
C SER A 62 29.70 17.99 -2.56
N TYR A 63 29.04 18.15 -3.71
CA TYR A 63 27.72 18.77 -3.80
C TYR A 63 26.75 17.78 -4.45
N TRP A 64 25.61 17.51 -3.80
CA TRP A 64 24.54 16.70 -4.37
C TRP A 64 23.33 17.56 -4.71
N GLN A 65 22.86 17.43 -5.95
CA GLN A 65 21.65 18.07 -6.43
C GLN A 65 20.45 17.17 -6.17
N LEU A 66 19.50 17.67 -5.39
CA LEU A 66 18.29 16.94 -5.01
C LEU A 66 17.11 17.26 -5.93
N GLU A 67 16.32 16.25 -6.25
CA GLU A 67 15.01 16.38 -6.88
C GLU A 67 14.04 15.28 -6.44
N ASP A 68 12.76 15.46 -6.75
CA ASP A 68 11.78 14.38 -6.60
C ASP A 68 12.09 13.24 -7.57
N GLY A 69 11.96 11.98 -7.13
CA GLY A 69 12.10 10.84 -8.01
C GLY A 69 10.93 10.68 -9.00
N PHE A 70 11.12 9.80 -9.98
CA PHE A 70 10.15 9.62 -11.07
C PHE A 70 8.84 8.97 -10.62
N ILE A 71 8.89 8.01 -9.69
CA ILE A 71 7.72 7.58 -8.91
C ILE A 71 7.77 8.36 -7.60
N GLY A 72 7.26 9.58 -7.64
CA GLY A 72 7.58 10.60 -6.64
C GLY A 72 6.68 10.60 -5.42
N TYR A 73 5.38 10.38 -5.60
CA TYR A 73 4.39 10.69 -4.58
C TYR A 73 3.22 9.72 -4.48
N ILE A 74 2.69 9.59 -3.26
CA ILE A 74 1.32 9.14 -3.00
C ILE A 74 0.43 10.39 -2.91
N GLY A 75 -0.37 10.63 -3.95
CA GLY A 75 -1.17 11.84 -4.07
C GLY A 75 -0.35 13.04 -4.57
N HIS A 76 -1.03 14.14 -4.92
CA HIS A 76 -0.38 15.31 -5.49
C HIS A 76 0.28 16.19 -4.41
N PRO A 77 1.54 16.67 -4.56
CA PRO A 77 2.22 17.48 -3.54
C PRO A 77 1.47 18.76 -3.17
N ALA A 78 0.83 19.42 -4.14
CA ALA A 78 0.00 20.61 -3.90
C ALA A 78 -1.20 20.37 -2.96
N LYS A 79 -1.59 19.10 -2.74
CA LYS A 79 -2.68 18.69 -1.84
C LYS A 79 -2.18 17.94 -0.60
N GLY A 80 -0.90 18.07 -0.26
CA GLY A 80 -0.30 17.36 0.86
C GLY A 80 0.06 15.90 0.56
N GLY A 81 0.27 15.56 -0.72
CA GLY A 81 0.80 14.26 -1.13
C GLY A 81 2.13 13.93 -0.45
N LYS A 82 2.37 12.64 -0.25
CA LYS A 82 3.55 12.13 0.47
C LYS A 82 4.63 11.74 -0.51
N ALA A 83 5.81 12.35 -0.37
CA ALA A 83 6.97 11.96 -1.16
C ALA A 83 7.46 10.56 -0.76
N VAL A 84 7.73 9.72 -1.75
CA VAL A 84 8.18 8.32 -1.59
C VAL A 84 9.50 8.03 -2.29
N SER A 85 10.04 9.00 -3.05
CA SER A 85 11.38 8.88 -3.63
C SER A 85 12.10 10.21 -3.72
N LEU A 86 13.43 10.13 -3.77
CA LEU A 86 14.36 11.25 -3.87
C LEU A 86 15.47 10.88 -4.85
N ILE A 87 15.82 11.83 -5.71
CA ILE A 87 17.04 11.80 -6.51
C ILE A 87 18.09 12.64 -5.76
N ALA A 88 19.31 12.12 -5.67
CA ALA A 88 20.47 12.84 -5.15
C ALA A 88 21.63 12.60 -6.10
N ASP A 89 21.85 13.57 -7.00
CA ASP A 89 22.82 13.44 -8.08
C ASP A 89 24.13 14.19 -7.72
N PRO A 90 25.26 13.49 -7.64
CA PRO A 90 26.55 14.11 -7.30
C PRO A 90 27.24 14.82 -8.46
N LEU A 91 26.76 14.69 -9.70
CA LEU A 91 27.43 15.21 -10.90
C LEU A 91 26.66 16.41 -11.49
N GLY A 92 25.37 16.22 -11.69
CA GLY A 92 24.49 17.17 -12.37
C GLY A 92 23.05 16.97 -11.93
N ILE A 93 22.12 16.91 -12.88
CA ILE A 93 20.74 16.48 -12.62
C ILE A 93 20.11 15.97 -13.91
N TYR A 94 19.24 14.96 -13.83
CA TYR A 94 18.70 14.24 -14.99
C TYR A 94 18.08 15.10 -16.10
N TYR A 95 17.47 16.23 -15.75
CA TYR A 95 16.81 17.10 -16.74
C TYR A 95 17.77 18.09 -17.43
N ASP A 96 19.05 18.13 -17.06
CA ASP A 96 20.03 19.10 -17.52
C ASP A 96 20.99 18.52 -18.54
N ALA A 97 20.63 18.55 -19.83
CA ALA A 97 21.42 18.01 -20.92
C ALA A 97 22.72 18.78 -21.22
N HIS A 98 22.88 19.99 -20.66
CA HIS A 98 24.08 20.82 -20.82
C HIS A 98 25.34 20.17 -20.22
N GLN A 99 25.19 19.27 -19.25
CA GLN A 99 26.30 18.62 -18.55
C GLN A 99 25.95 17.16 -18.23
N THR A 100 26.96 16.35 -17.91
CA THR A 100 26.75 14.97 -17.48
C THR A 100 25.94 14.91 -16.18
N SER A 101 25.02 13.96 -16.10
CA SER A 101 24.35 13.58 -14.85
C SER A 101 24.73 12.16 -14.44
N GLN A 102 24.56 11.81 -13.17
CA GLN A 102 24.76 10.43 -12.74
C GLN A 102 23.81 9.48 -13.49
N LEU A 103 22.59 9.91 -13.81
CA LEU A 103 21.67 9.08 -14.59
C LEU A 103 22.22 8.75 -15.99
N GLU A 104 22.86 9.70 -16.67
CA GLU A 104 23.47 9.42 -17.99
C GLU A 104 24.56 8.36 -17.91
N GLN A 105 25.37 8.35 -16.83
CA GLN A 105 26.35 7.30 -16.58
C GLN A 105 25.67 5.95 -16.31
N LEU A 106 24.66 5.94 -15.44
CA LEU A 106 23.93 4.71 -15.10
C LEU A 106 23.22 4.07 -16.30
N ILE A 107 22.80 4.86 -17.29
CA ILE A 107 22.16 4.38 -18.52
C ILE A 107 23.17 3.61 -19.38
N ILE A 108 24.37 4.16 -19.55
CA ILE A 108 25.38 3.59 -20.45
C ILE A 108 26.26 2.51 -19.79
N GLU A 109 26.29 2.44 -18.46
CA GLU A 109 26.97 1.36 -17.75
C GLU A 109 26.40 -0.02 -18.13
N PRO A 110 27.24 -1.07 -18.25
CA PRO A 110 26.78 -2.43 -18.47
C PRO A 110 25.78 -2.90 -17.40
N VAL A 111 24.74 -3.62 -17.84
CA VAL A 111 23.66 -4.12 -16.98
C VAL A 111 23.61 -5.63 -17.10
N ASP A 112 23.58 -6.34 -15.98
CA ASP A 112 23.45 -7.81 -15.97
C ASP A 112 22.02 -8.26 -16.32
N THR A 113 21.88 -9.55 -16.65
CA THR A 113 20.61 -10.15 -17.05
C THR A 113 19.57 -10.13 -15.93
N ALA A 114 19.99 -10.19 -14.66
CA ALA A 114 19.08 -10.19 -13.52
C ALA A 114 18.43 -8.82 -13.33
N LEU A 115 19.20 -7.73 -13.49
CA LEU A 115 18.71 -6.37 -13.39
C LEU A 115 17.83 -5.99 -14.60
N LEU A 116 18.13 -6.50 -15.80
CA LEU A 116 17.23 -6.36 -16.95
C LEU A 116 15.89 -7.07 -16.70
N ALA A 117 15.92 -8.32 -16.23
CA ALA A 117 14.69 -9.06 -15.88
C ALA A 117 13.91 -8.37 -14.74
N ARG A 118 14.59 -7.79 -13.74
CA ARG A 118 13.96 -6.97 -12.69
C ARG A 118 13.27 -5.75 -13.29
N ALA A 119 13.91 -5.05 -14.22
CA ALA A 119 13.34 -3.90 -14.90
C ALA A 119 12.12 -4.26 -15.76
N GLU A 120 12.16 -5.39 -16.48
CA GLU A 120 11.00 -5.88 -17.27
C GLU A 120 9.79 -6.19 -16.38
N HIS A 121 10.01 -6.87 -15.26
CA HIS A 121 8.94 -7.10 -14.28
C HIS A 121 8.40 -5.79 -13.71
N LEU A 122 9.27 -4.83 -13.39
CA LEU A 122 8.86 -3.51 -12.91
C LEU A 122 8.04 -2.74 -13.94
N ILE A 123 8.39 -2.79 -15.23
CA ILE A 123 7.59 -2.22 -16.31
C ILE A 123 6.20 -2.83 -16.31
N SER A 124 6.11 -4.17 -16.28
CA SER A 124 4.84 -4.89 -16.25
C SER A 124 3.96 -4.46 -15.06
N ASP A 125 4.54 -4.38 -13.86
CA ASP A 125 3.81 -3.95 -12.65
C ASP A 125 3.36 -2.49 -12.71
N ILE A 126 4.22 -1.57 -13.17
CA ILE A 126 3.87 -0.16 -13.37
C ILE A 126 2.69 -0.02 -14.34
N LEU A 127 2.72 -0.73 -15.46
CA LEU A 127 1.67 -0.66 -16.48
C LEU A 127 0.35 -1.29 -16.03
N ARG A 128 0.42 -2.44 -15.35
CA ARG A 128 -0.73 -3.18 -14.82
C ARG A 128 -1.43 -2.41 -13.71
N LEU A 129 -0.65 -1.77 -12.84
CA LEU A 129 -1.16 -1.02 -11.69
C LEU A 129 -1.44 0.46 -12.01
N GLY A 130 -1.04 0.97 -13.18
CA GLY A 130 -1.20 2.38 -13.50
C GLY A 130 -0.34 3.30 -12.63
N ILE A 131 0.89 2.90 -12.30
CA ILE A 131 1.78 3.73 -11.48
C ILE A 131 2.31 4.92 -12.30
N THR A 132 2.22 6.12 -11.73
CA THR A 132 2.66 7.39 -12.34
C THR A 132 3.49 8.20 -11.33
N LYS A 133 3.89 9.42 -11.67
CA LYS A 133 4.63 10.28 -10.72
C LYS A 133 3.83 10.62 -9.46
N TYR A 134 2.54 10.92 -9.62
CA TYR A 134 1.70 11.49 -8.54
C TYR A 134 0.68 10.53 -7.96
N ASN A 135 0.28 9.48 -8.70
CA ASN A 135 -0.63 8.44 -8.22
C ASN A 135 -1.90 8.98 -7.54
N CYS A 136 -2.48 10.03 -8.13
CA CYS A 136 -3.64 10.75 -7.59
C CYS A 136 -4.91 10.56 -8.44
N TYR A 137 -4.89 9.60 -9.36
CA TYR A 137 -5.96 9.33 -10.30
C TYR A 137 -6.69 8.05 -9.87
N THR A 138 -8.01 8.02 -10.04
CA THR A 138 -8.78 6.80 -9.83
C THR A 138 -8.53 5.84 -10.99
N ASN A 139 -8.15 4.60 -10.68
CA ASN A 139 -8.11 3.52 -11.65
C ASN A 139 -9.55 3.04 -11.87
N SER A 140 -10.18 3.40 -12.99
CA SER A 140 -11.40 2.67 -13.38
C SER A 140 -10.97 1.30 -13.88
N THR A 141 -11.42 0.25 -13.19
CA THR A 141 -11.15 -1.14 -13.54
C THR A 141 -11.76 -1.48 -14.89
N GLU A 142 -10.94 -1.42 -15.95
CA GLU A 142 -11.15 -2.12 -17.23
C GLU A 142 -9.97 -3.06 -17.51
N HIS A 143 -9.29 -3.54 -16.45
CA HIS A 143 -8.10 -4.39 -16.50
C HIS A 143 -8.37 -5.86 -16.15
N THR A 144 -9.55 -6.40 -16.47
CA THR A 144 -9.76 -7.86 -16.42
C THR A 144 -9.28 -8.51 -17.72
N PHE A 145 -8.00 -8.88 -17.74
CA PHE A 145 -7.45 -9.85 -18.69
C PHE A 145 -7.93 -11.25 -18.24
N ASN A 146 -9.03 -11.75 -18.80
CA ASN A 146 -9.41 -13.16 -18.70
C ASN A 146 -9.11 -13.83 -20.04
N GLY A 147 -7.95 -14.47 -20.15
CA GLY A 147 -7.60 -15.30 -21.29
C GLY A 147 -6.63 -16.38 -20.86
N SER A 148 -7.10 -17.62 -20.75
CA SER A 148 -6.25 -18.79 -20.55
C SER A 148 -5.38 -18.97 -21.80
N VAL A 149 -4.06 -18.81 -21.66
CA VAL A 149 -3.11 -19.20 -22.70
C VAL A 149 -2.68 -20.63 -22.42
N ARG A 150 -3.14 -21.57 -23.25
CA ARG A 150 -2.49 -22.89 -23.36
C ARG A 150 -1.15 -22.66 -24.04
N ALA A 151 -0.09 -23.16 -23.42
CA ALA A 151 1.26 -23.18 -23.98
C ALA A 151 1.31 -24.08 -25.22
N THR A 152 1.88 -23.57 -26.31
CA THR A 152 2.45 -24.38 -27.39
C THR A 152 3.85 -23.86 -27.68
N ASP A 153 4.81 -24.77 -27.70
CA ASP A 153 6.25 -24.55 -27.83
C ASP A 153 6.67 -23.96 -29.19
N GLY A 154 7.65 -23.04 -29.19
CA GLY A 154 8.38 -22.57 -30.38
C GLY A 154 9.08 -21.21 -30.18
N PRO A 155 10.35 -21.00 -30.63
CA PRO A 155 11.08 -19.76 -30.40
C PRO A 155 10.88 -18.77 -31.56
N SER A 156 9.99 -17.80 -31.40
CA SER A 156 9.96 -16.56 -32.18
C SER A 156 9.33 -15.43 -31.34
N LEU A 157 10.12 -14.38 -31.09
CA LEU A 157 9.68 -13.17 -30.39
C LEU A 157 8.89 -12.28 -31.37
N ASP A 158 7.63 -12.62 -31.59
CA ASP A 158 6.66 -11.71 -32.21
C ASP A 158 5.94 -10.94 -31.09
N LEU A 159 6.18 -9.62 -31.02
CA LEU A 159 5.34 -8.74 -30.21
C LEU A 159 3.89 -8.81 -30.74
N PRO A 160 2.87 -8.90 -29.87
CA PRO A 160 1.49 -8.98 -30.32
C PRO A 160 1.08 -7.64 -30.98
N THR A 161 0.93 -7.67 -32.32
CA THR A 161 0.57 -6.53 -33.18
C THR A 161 -0.93 -6.28 -33.28
N HIS A 162 -1.78 -6.96 -32.51
CA HIS A 162 -3.21 -6.70 -32.49
C HIS A 162 -3.79 -6.73 -31.07
N ILE A 163 -3.90 -5.55 -30.46
CA ILE A 163 -4.82 -5.32 -29.34
C ILE A 163 -6.19 -5.09 -29.97
N GLN A 164 -7.10 -6.06 -29.87
CA GLN A 164 -8.49 -5.87 -30.27
C GLN A 164 -9.17 -4.83 -29.35
N PRO A 165 -9.99 -3.91 -29.89
CA PRO A 165 -10.71 -2.93 -29.10
C PRO A 165 -11.96 -3.57 -28.48
N GLU A 166 -11.82 -4.24 -27.35
CA GLU A 166 -12.98 -4.66 -26.56
C GLU A 166 -13.49 -3.51 -25.69
N LEU A 167 -14.82 -3.35 -25.68
CA LEU A 167 -15.59 -2.18 -25.28
C LEU A 167 -15.16 -1.53 -23.94
N PHE A 168 -14.63 -0.31 -24.06
CA PHE A 168 -14.53 0.67 -22.97
C PHE A 168 -15.93 1.17 -22.61
N THR A 169 -16.48 0.79 -21.46
CA THR A 169 -17.69 1.43 -20.92
C THR A 169 -17.31 2.74 -20.26
N LEU A 170 -17.07 3.75 -21.09
CA LEU A 170 -17.06 5.13 -20.66
C LEU A 170 -18.48 5.51 -20.22
N THR A 171 -18.62 6.18 -19.08
CA THR A 171 -19.83 6.94 -18.83
C THR A 171 -20.02 7.90 -20.02
N ALA A 172 -21.18 7.82 -20.67
CA ALA A 172 -21.51 8.44 -21.97
C ALA A 172 -21.44 9.99 -22.01
N HIS A 173 -20.81 10.62 -21.03
CA HIS A 173 -20.79 12.06 -20.81
C HIS A 173 -19.39 12.68 -20.65
N SER A 174 -18.28 11.92 -20.84
CA SER A 174 -16.94 12.52 -20.88
C SER A 174 -16.54 12.95 -22.30
N ASN A 175 -15.84 14.08 -22.46
CA ASN A 175 -15.33 14.48 -23.78
C ASN A 175 -14.28 13.49 -24.31
N LEU A 176 -13.63 12.73 -23.41
CA LEU A 176 -12.73 11.63 -23.75
C LEU A 176 -13.45 10.43 -24.39
N ALA A 177 -14.74 10.22 -24.10
CA ALA A 177 -15.52 9.17 -24.76
C ALA A 177 -15.79 9.49 -26.23
N ARG A 178 -16.16 10.75 -26.50
CA ARG A 178 -16.35 11.27 -27.88
C ARG A 178 -15.08 11.26 -28.72
N LEU A 179 -13.91 11.12 -28.10
CA LEU A 179 -12.62 10.96 -28.79
C LEU A 179 -12.43 9.53 -29.34
N LEU A 180 -13.16 8.53 -28.83
CA LEU A 180 -13.14 7.17 -29.37
C LEU A 180 -14.07 6.97 -30.56
N ASP A 181 -15.14 7.76 -30.67
CA ASP A 181 -16.12 7.65 -31.76
C ASP A 181 -15.63 8.24 -33.10
N ASP A 182 -14.48 8.93 -33.09
CA ASP A 182 -13.86 9.50 -34.28
C ASP A 182 -12.76 8.56 -34.81
N PRO A 183 -12.80 8.16 -36.10
CA PRO A 183 -11.84 7.21 -36.67
C PRO A 183 -10.47 7.84 -36.97
N ARG A 184 -10.32 9.16 -36.88
CA ARG A 184 -9.04 9.82 -37.18
C ARG A 184 -7.94 9.42 -36.19
N PRO A 185 -6.67 9.36 -36.63
CA PRO A 185 -5.55 9.22 -35.72
C PRO A 185 -5.54 10.33 -34.67
N ARG A 186 -5.00 10.05 -33.49
CA ARG A 186 -4.97 10.97 -32.34
C ARG A 186 -3.53 11.14 -31.89
N ILE A 187 -3.07 12.39 -31.82
CA ILE A 187 -1.72 12.74 -31.41
C ILE A 187 -1.78 13.50 -30.10
N LEU A 188 -1.04 13.02 -29.09
CA LEU A 188 -0.97 13.69 -27.80
C LEU A 188 0.16 14.70 -27.77
N LEU A 189 -0.19 15.98 -27.63
CA LEU A 189 0.73 17.07 -27.34
C LEU A 189 0.79 17.26 -25.82
N VAL A 190 1.99 17.15 -25.24
CA VAL A 190 2.17 17.28 -23.78
C VAL A 190 2.62 18.70 -23.43
N ASP A 191 1.78 19.43 -22.69
CA ASP A 191 2.13 20.74 -22.16
C ASP A 191 3.01 20.62 -20.90
N GLN A 192 3.73 21.69 -20.59
CA GLN A 192 4.49 21.85 -19.33
C GLN A 192 4.21 23.21 -18.72
N VAL A 193 4.49 23.32 -17.42
CA VAL A 193 4.37 24.59 -16.70
C VAL A 193 5.40 25.59 -17.24
N ALA A 194 4.98 26.81 -17.56
CA ALA A 194 5.90 27.86 -18.00
C ALA A 194 6.96 28.16 -16.90
N GLY A 195 8.22 28.23 -17.30
CA GLY A 195 9.35 28.40 -16.37
C GLY A 195 9.82 27.12 -15.66
N ASP A 196 9.30 25.95 -16.05
CA ASP A 196 9.86 24.66 -15.63
C ASP A 196 11.35 24.56 -16.03
N LEU A 197 12.20 24.22 -15.06
CA LEU A 197 13.66 24.14 -15.25
C LEU A 197 14.07 23.01 -16.20
N SER A 198 13.22 22.00 -16.37
CA SER A 198 13.46 20.93 -17.33
C SER A 198 13.39 21.41 -18.78
N ILE A 199 12.64 22.48 -19.08
CA ILE A 199 12.56 23.04 -20.44
C ILE A 199 13.92 23.57 -20.88
N SER A 200 14.50 24.48 -20.09
CA SER A 200 15.82 25.05 -20.40
C SER A 200 16.96 24.06 -20.20
N GLY A 201 16.84 23.15 -19.23
CA GLY A 201 17.77 22.04 -19.02
C GLY A 201 17.83 21.11 -20.23
N ALA A 202 16.70 20.88 -20.90
CA ALA A 202 16.58 20.03 -22.08
C ALA A 202 16.92 20.77 -23.39
N LEU A 203 17.72 21.84 -23.35
CA LEU A 203 18.13 22.63 -24.53
C LEU A 203 16.93 23.22 -25.31
N ALA A 204 15.81 23.46 -24.64
CA ALA A 204 14.59 23.93 -25.25
C ALA A 204 14.10 25.27 -24.65
N CYS A 205 13.15 25.87 -25.34
CA CYS A 205 12.50 27.11 -24.99
C CYS A 205 11.00 27.07 -25.36
N GLU A 206 10.27 28.14 -25.08
CA GLU A 206 8.83 28.19 -25.38
C GLU A 206 8.53 28.11 -26.88
N ALA A 207 9.46 28.52 -27.77
CA ALA A 207 9.29 28.39 -29.21
C ALA A 207 9.32 26.93 -29.69
N ASP A 208 10.02 26.04 -28.98
CA ASP A 208 10.06 24.61 -29.31
C ASP A 208 8.71 23.94 -29.07
N PHE A 209 7.88 24.43 -28.13
CA PHE A 209 6.51 23.95 -27.96
C PHE A 209 5.64 24.25 -29.18
N VAL A 210 5.79 25.44 -29.78
CA VAL A 210 5.02 25.77 -30.99
C VAL A 210 5.54 24.98 -32.19
N SER A 211 6.86 24.81 -32.29
CA SER A 211 7.49 23.97 -33.32
C SER A 211 7.01 22.52 -33.23
N MET A 212 6.83 21.98 -32.01
CA MET A 212 6.26 20.68 -31.74
C MET A 212 4.84 20.53 -32.32
N VAL A 213 3.99 21.53 -32.16
CA VAL A 213 2.62 21.52 -32.72
C VAL A 213 2.65 21.55 -34.25
N VAL A 214 3.49 22.42 -34.82
CA VAL A 214 3.62 22.55 -36.29
C VAL A 214 4.10 21.25 -36.92
N GLU A 215 5.12 20.62 -36.34
CA GLU A 215 5.67 19.36 -36.83
C GLU A 215 4.70 18.18 -36.63
N ALA A 216 3.99 18.12 -35.50
CA ALA A 216 2.96 17.11 -35.28
C ALA A 216 1.87 17.17 -36.36
N ARG A 217 1.42 18.39 -36.72
CA ARG A 217 0.46 18.59 -37.81
C ARG A 217 1.03 18.19 -39.16
N ARG A 218 2.30 18.49 -39.43
CA ARG A 218 2.97 18.11 -40.68
C ARG A 218 3.07 16.60 -40.83
N ASN A 219 3.46 15.91 -39.77
CA ASN A 219 3.66 14.45 -39.78
C ASN A 219 2.33 13.70 -39.78
N HIS A 220 1.26 14.32 -39.26
CA HIS A 220 -0.06 13.72 -39.11
C HIS A 220 -1.19 14.66 -39.60
N PRO A 221 -1.27 14.97 -40.91
CA PRO A 221 -2.15 16.02 -41.43
C PRO A 221 -3.65 15.78 -41.22
N ASN A 222 -4.06 14.52 -41.04
CA ASN A 222 -5.45 14.12 -40.83
C ASN A 222 -5.77 13.75 -39.36
N ALA A 223 -4.81 13.93 -38.46
CA ALA A 223 -4.97 13.55 -37.06
C ALA A 223 -5.63 14.65 -36.22
N ARG A 224 -6.26 14.25 -35.13
CA ARG A 224 -6.67 15.15 -34.05
C ARG A 224 -5.49 15.44 -33.15
N LEU A 225 -5.24 16.72 -32.89
CA LEU A 225 -4.15 17.18 -32.02
C LEU A 225 -4.70 17.45 -30.62
N LEU A 226 -4.36 16.58 -29.66
CA LEU A 226 -4.89 16.63 -28.30
C LEU A 226 -3.85 17.26 -27.36
N LEU A 227 -4.12 18.44 -26.83
CA LEU A 227 -3.27 19.08 -25.83
C LEU A 227 -3.63 18.63 -24.43
N ARG A 228 -2.70 17.94 -23.78
CA ARG A 228 -2.79 17.62 -22.36
C ARG A 228 -2.14 18.69 -21.51
N THR A 229 -2.95 19.31 -20.66
CA THR A 229 -2.49 20.27 -19.64
C THR A 229 -1.80 19.59 -18.46
N HIS A 230 -0.79 20.25 -17.88
CA HIS A 230 -0.08 19.75 -16.71
C HIS A 230 -0.98 19.77 -15.45
N PRO A 231 -0.96 18.75 -14.57
CA PRO A 231 -1.81 18.71 -13.36
C PRO A 231 -1.69 19.95 -12.46
N ASP A 232 -0.47 20.47 -12.25
CA ASP A 232 -0.23 21.71 -11.48
C ASP A 232 -1.05 22.92 -11.94
N THR A 233 -1.38 23.04 -13.24
CA THR A 233 -2.14 24.21 -13.73
C THR A 233 -3.59 24.20 -13.23
N ARG A 234 -4.05 23.07 -12.70
CA ARG A 234 -5.39 22.91 -12.11
C ARG A 234 -5.40 23.22 -10.62
N PHE A 235 -4.26 23.05 -9.95
CA PHE A 235 -4.13 23.22 -8.51
C PHE A 235 -3.41 24.51 -8.10
N SER A 236 -2.87 25.25 -9.06
CA SER A 236 -2.10 26.48 -8.82
C SER A 236 -2.43 27.56 -9.86
N LYS A 237 -2.02 28.81 -9.60
CA LYS A 237 -2.15 29.93 -10.54
C LYS A 237 -1.16 29.86 -11.73
N LYS A 238 -0.44 28.75 -11.90
CA LYS A 238 0.55 28.59 -12.98
C LYS A 238 -0.15 28.24 -14.29
N SER A 239 0.35 28.76 -15.40
CA SER A 239 -0.14 28.47 -16.75
C SER A 239 0.83 27.54 -17.51
N GLY A 240 0.26 26.71 -18.37
CA GLY A 240 1.03 25.91 -19.33
C GLY A 240 1.56 26.77 -20.48
N VAL A 241 2.62 26.33 -21.14
CA VAL A 241 3.25 27.05 -22.26
C VAL A 241 2.32 27.10 -23.46
N LEU A 242 1.73 25.97 -23.84
CA LEU A 242 0.80 25.89 -24.97
C LEU A 242 -0.61 26.34 -24.57
N ALA A 243 -1.08 25.95 -23.38
CA ALA A 243 -2.44 26.25 -22.93
C ALA A 243 -2.78 27.76 -22.96
N ARG A 244 -1.80 28.63 -22.70
CA ARG A 244 -1.98 30.10 -22.75
C ARG A 244 -1.98 30.68 -24.17
N LEU A 245 -1.54 29.91 -25.16
CA LEU A 245 -1.45 30.29 -26.57
C LEU A 245 -2.64 29.77 -27.40
N VAL A 246 -3.31 28.70 -26.96
CA VAL A 246 -4.53 28.19 -27.60
C VAL A 246 -5.57 29.31 -27.70
N GLY A 247 -6.13 29.49 -28.90
CA GLY A 247 -7.09 30.57 -29.21
C GLY A 247 -6.49 31.96 -29.43
N ARG A 248 -5.17 32.12 -29.26
CA ARG A 248 -4.43 33.38 -29.51
C ARG A 248 -3.42 33.27 -30.64
N ASP A 249 -2.78 32.11 -30.77
CA ASP A 249 -1.84 31.81 -31.84
C ASP A 249 -2.56 31.02 -32.95
N PRO A 250 -2.65 31.55 -34.19
CA PRO A 250 -3.30 30.85 -35.30
C PRO A 250 -2.74 29.45 -35.57
N ARG A 251 -1.47 29.20 -35.21
CA ARG A 251 -0.82 27.89 -35.40
C ARG A 251 -1.35 26.81 -34.47
N LEU A 252 -2.19 27.15 -33.50
CA LEU A 252 -2.80 26.23 -32.53
C LEU A 252 -4.33 26.14 -32.71
N ALA A 253 -4.89 26.66 -33.81
CA ALA A 253 -6.34 26.80 -33.98
C ALA A 253 -7.14 25.48 -33.96
N ASP A 254 -6.53 24.39 -34.37
CA ASP A 254 -7.09 23.02 -34.45
C ASP A 254 -6.67 22.12 -33.27
N VAL A 255 -6.00 22.68 -32.26
CA VAL A 255 -5.55 21.95 -31.08
C VAL A 255 -6.67 21.84 -30.05
N GLU A 256 -7.04 20.61 -29.70
CA GLU A 256 -8.11 20.30 -28.75
C GLU A 256 -7.56 20.15 -27.33
N VAL A 257 -8.02 20.98 -26.39
CA VAL A 257 -7.52 20.96 -25.01
C VAL A 257 -8.23 19.90 -24.17
N VAL A 258 -7.49 18.91 -23.68
CA VAL A 258 -7.96 17.92 -22.71
C VAL A 258 -7.75 18.45 -21.29
N SER A 259 -8.77 19.13 -20.77
CA SER A 259 -8.78 19.73 -19.42
C SER A 259 -9.28 18.78 -18.33
N GLU A 260 -9.89 17.64 -18.69
CA GLU A 260 -10.46 16.68 -17.75
C GLU A 260 -9.36 15.97 -16.92
N PRO A 261 -9.59 15.69 -15.61
CA PRO A 261 -8.75 14.80 -14.81
C PRO A 261 -8.77 13.38 -15.37
N CYS A 262 -7.73 13.03 -16.13
CA CYS A 262 -7.54 11.69 -16.66
C CYS A 262 -6.21 11.10 -16.19
N HIS A 263 -6.24 9.80 -15.91
CA HIS A 263 -5.05 9.01 -15.63
C HIS A 263 -4.10 9.05 -16.84
N PRO A 264 -2.79 9.34 -16.67
CA PRO A 264 -1.85 9.42 -17.78
C PRO A 264 -1.83 8.23 -18.72
N HIS A 265 -1.73 7.03 -18.18
CA HIS A 265 -1.71 5.82 -19.02
C HIS A 265 -2.99 5.63 -19.83
N ARG A 266 -4.16 6.11 -19.35
CA ARG A 266 -5.43 5.99 -20.08
C ARG A 266 -5.40 6.79 -21.38
N ILE A 267 -5.05 8.07 -21.29
CA ILE A 267 -4.98 8.92 -22.50
C ILE A 267 -3.85 8.48 -23.43
N ILE A 268 -2.71 8.04 -22.90
CA ILE A 268 -1.59 7.57 -23.73
C ILE A 268 -1.98 6.31 -24.51
N ARG A 269 -2.72 5.36 -23.92
CA ARG A 269 -3.18 4.15 -24.63
C ARG A 269 -4.05 4.49 -25.84
N MET A 270 -4.84 5.57 -25.76
CA MET A 270 -5.80 6.00 -26.78
C MET A 270 -5.20 6.79 -27.96
N VAL A 271 -3.92 7.15 -27.91
CA VAL A 271 -3.27 7.95 -28.97
C VAL A 271 -2.26 7.13 -29.76
N ASP A 272 -1.97 7.57 -30.98
CA ASP A 272 -1.07 6.89 -31.91
C ASP A 272 0.40 7.30 -31.71
N ALA A 273 0.64 8.56 -31.30
CA ALA A 273 1.96 9.06 -30.93
C ALA A 273 1.89 10.14 -29.86
N VAL A 274 3.02 10.34 -29.17
CA VAL A 274 3.18 11.36 -28.13
C VAL A 274 4.27 12.34 -28.51
N TYR A 275 3.95 13.62 -28.48
CA TYR A 275 4.84 14.73 -28.73
C TYR A 275 5.08 15.49 -27.43
N THR A 276 6.35 15.68 -27.08
CA THR A 276 6.72 16.35 -25.84
C THR A 276 8.00 17.17 -26.01
N VAL A 277 8.16 18.21 -25.19
CA VAL A 277 9.45 18.91 -25.08
C VAL A 277 10.36 18.16 -24.12
N SER A 278 9.99 18.09 -22.84
CA SER A 278 10.84 17.45 -21.82
C SER A 278 10.06 16.78 -20.69
N SER A 279 8.75 16.61 -20.85
CA SER A 279 7.87 16.10 -19.79
C SER A 279 8.16 14.63 -19.48
N GLN A 280 8.06 14.23 -18.22
CA GLN A 280 8.15 12.81 -17.83
C GLN A 280 7.06 11.95 -18.50
N VAL A 281 5.96 12.55 -18.96
CA VAL A 281 4.91 11.84 -19.71
C VAL A 281 5.46 11.19 -21.00
N GLY A 282 6.52 11.74 -21.62
CA GLY A 282 7.19 11.09 -22.74
C GLY A 282 7.86 9.77 -22.34
N PHE A 283 8.46 9.71 -21.15
CA PHE A 283 8.98 8.44 -20.61
C PHE A 283 7.85 7.45 -20.31
N GLU A 284 6.74 7.91 -19.72
CA GLU A 284 5.55 7.06 -19.51
C GLU A 284 4.98 6.52 -20.84
N ALA A 285 5.09 7.29 -21.93
CA ALA A 285 4.68 6.86 -23.26
C ALA A 285 5.60 5.79 -23.85
N LEU A 286 6.91 5.87 -23.61
CA LEU A 286 7.85 4.78 -23.95
C LEU A 286 7.50 3.48 -23.21
N LEU A 287 7.14 3.55 -21.91
CA LEU A 287 6.68 2.38 -21.15
C LEU A 287 5.46 1.71 -21.80
N LEU A 288 4.57 2.50 -22.41
CA LEU A 288 3.37 2.03 -23.10
C LEU A 288 3.61 1.64 -24.57
N GLY A 289 4.87 1.64 -25.03
CA GLY A 289 5.23 1.28 -26.40
C GLY A 289 4.76 2.27 -27.46
N LYS A 290 4.53 3.55 -27.09
CA LYS A 290 4.12 4.58 -28.05
C LYS A 290 5.34 5.23 -28.73
N PRO A 291 5.26 5.60 -30.01
CA PRO A 291 6.22 6.51 -30.62
C PRO A 291 6.27 7.84 -29.86
N VAL A 292 7.47 8.29 -29.51
CA VAL A 292 7.69 9.53 -28.75
C VAL A 292 8.59 10.48 -29.53
N TYR A 293 8.09 11.68 -29.78
CA TYR A 293 8.80 12.77 -30.46
C TYR A 293 9.22 13.83 -29.44
N CYS A 294 10.52 14.06 -29.31
CA CYS A 294 11.12 14.96 -28.34
C CYS A 294 11.62 16.25 -29.00
N PHE A 295 11.13 17.40 -28.51
CA PHE A 295 11.51 18.73 -28.96
C PHE A 295 12.52 19.43 -28.04
N GLY A 296 12.73 18.86 -26.85
CA GLY A 296 13.93 19.06 -26.04
C GLY A 296 14.77 17.78 -25.99
N MET A 297 15.74 17.78 -25.10
CA MET A 297 16.62 16.66 -24.77
C MET A 297 16.40 16.19 -23.31
N PRO A 298 15.21 15.63 -22.96
CA PRO A 298 14.98 15.07 -21.63
C PRO A 298 15.90 13.87 -21.36
N PHE A 299 15.90 13.37 -20.12
CA PHE A 299 16.80 12.28 -19.69
C PHE A 299 16.69 10.99 -20.52
N TYR A 300 15.52 10.74 -21.11
CA TYR A 300 15.20 9.55 -21.90
C TYR A 300 15.39 9.74 -23.42
N ALA A 301 15.71 10.94 -23.89
CA ALA A 301 16.02 11.24 -25.29
C ALA A 301 17.50 11.06 -25.61
N GLY A 302 17.87 10.93 -26.89
CA GLY A 302 19.26 10.81 -27.32
C GLY A 302 19.88 9.43 -27.08
N TRP A 303 19.05 8.41 -26.80
CA TRP A 303 19.48 7.03 -26.55
C TRP A 303 18.96 6.03 -27.60
N GLY A 304 18.40 6.52 -28.71
CA GLY A 304 17.85 5.69 -29.79
C GLY A 304 16.45 5.10 -29.52
N LEU A 305 15.75 5.57 -28.47
CA LEU A 305 14.37 5.16 -28.14
C LEU A 305 13.29 6.17 -28.58
N THR A 306 13.69 7.36 -29.02
CA THR A 306 12.82 8.50 -29.33
C THR A 306 13.17 9.13 -30.67
N HIS A 307 12.25 9.90 -31.23
CA HIS A 307 12.50 10.79 -32.36
C HIS A 307 12.90 12.17 -31.86
N ASP A 308 14.19 12.51 -31.93
CA ASP A 308 14.73 13.70 -31.28
C ASP A 308 14.95 14.86 -32.26
N SER A 309 14.43 16.04 -31.91
CA SER A 309 14.64 17.30 -32.67
C SER A 309 15.92 18.03 -32.27
N LYS A 310 16.53 17.63 -31.14
CA LYS A 310 17.80 18.15 -30.64
C LYS A 310 18.81 16.99 -30.60
N ARG A 311 20.10 17.31 -30.59
CA ARG A 311 21.18 16.32 -30.46
C ARG A 311 21.96 16.52 -29.17
N CYS A 312 22.48 15.43 -28.62
CA CYS A 312 23.37 15.45 -27.46
C CYS A 312 24.62 14.66 -27.80
N ILE A 313 25.65 15.35 -28.29
CA ILE A 313 26.90 14.74 -28.77
C ILE A 313 27.51 13.80 -27.71
N ARG A 314 27.49 14.20 -26.44
CA ARG A 314 27.97 13.37 -25.32
C ARG A 314 27.28 12.01 -25.23
N ARG A 315 25.96 11.94 -25.43
CA ARG A 315 25.21 10.67 -25.38
C ARG A 315 25.48 9.82 -26.62
N GLU A 316 25.58 10.45 -27.78
CA GLU A 316 25.94 9.78 -29.04
C GLU A 316 27.35 9.17 -28.98
N GLU A 317 28.34 9.91 -28.46
CA GLU A 317 29.70 9.43 -28.24
C GLU A 317 29.73 8.27 -27.24
N ALA A 318 28.97 8.36 -26.14
CA ALA A 318 28.88 7.29 -25.15
C ALA A 318 28.27 6.00 -25.73
N MET A 319 27.20 6.10 -26.53
CA MET A 319 26.62 4.96 -27.25
C MET A 319 27.59 4.35 -28.27
N SER A 320 28.28 5.20 -29.02
CA SER A 320 29.30 4.78 -30.00
C SER A 320 30.46 4.04 -29.34
N ALA A 321 30.93 4.50 -28.18
CA ALA A 321 31.99 3.86 -27.41
C ALA A 321 31.60 2.45 -26.92
N GLU A 322 30.32 2.24 -26.60
CA GLU A 322 29.77 0.92 -26.25
C GLU A 322 29.38 0.08 -27.49
N GLY A 323 29.57 0.59 -28.70
CA GLY A 323 29.23 -0.11 -29.94
C GLY A 323 27.73 -0.33 -30.15
N VAL A 324 26.87 0.50 -29.57
CA VAL A 324 25.40 0.40 -29.68
C VAL A 324 24.81 1.61 -30.38
N SER A 325 23.77 1.39 -31.21
CA SER A 325 23.02 2.47 -31.86
C SER A 325 21.74 2.87 -31.09
N SER A 326 21.29 2.03 -30.17
CA SER A 326 20.13 2.27 -29.31
C SER A 326 20.23 1.39 -28.06
N ILE A 327 19.76 1.90 -26.92
CA ILE A 327 19.62 1.10 -25.69
C ILE A 327 18.25 0.42 -25.63
N SER A 328 18.13 -0.65 -24.85
CA SER A 328 16.81 -1.24 -24.57
C SER A 328 16.03 -0.43 -23.52
N LEU A 329 14.70 -0.46 -23.61
CA LEU A 329 13.83 0.18 -22.62
C LEU A 329 14.04 -0.37 -21.19
N PRO A 330 14.20 -1.69 -20.96
CA PRO A 330 14.55 -2.22 -19.64
C PRO A 330 15.86 -1.63 -19.08
N ARG A 331 16.87 -1.37 -19.92
CA ARG A 331 18.12 -0.72 -19.50
C ARG A 331 17.87 0.71 -19.00
N LEU A 332 17.07 1.49 -19.75
CA LEU A 332 16.67 2.83 -19.32
C LEU A 332 15.89 2.80 -18.00
N VAL A 333 14.97 1.83 -17.84
CA VAL A 333 14.19 1.66 -16.61
C VAL A 333 15.06 1.24 -15.43
N ALA A 334 16.02 0.33 -15.63
CA ALA A 334 16.97 -0.08 -14.61
C ALA A 334 17.77 1.13 -14.08
N ALA A 335 18.26 1.99 -14.98
CA ALA A 335 18.94 3.21 -14.59
C ALA A 335 18.00 4.20 -13.89
N ALA A 336 16.88 4.53 -14.54
CA ALA A 336 16.01 5.63 -14.12
C ALA A 336 15.15 5.32 -12.90
N LEU A 337 14.63 4.09 -12.75
CA LEU A 337 13.68 3.73 -11.68
C LEU A 337 14.28 2.82 -10.61
N ILE A 338 15.36 2.09 -10.90
CA ILE A 338 15.95 1.17 -9.90
C ILE A 338 17.20 1.79 -9.27
N ARG A 339 18.17 2.22 -10.08
CA ARG A 339 19.50 2.60 -9.59
C ARG A 339 19.60 4.08 -9.17
N TYR A 340 18.96 4.98 -9.92
CA TYR A 340 19.12 6.41 -9.72
C TYR A 340 18.35 6.97 -8.51
N PRO A 341 17.05 6.66 -8.32
CA PRO A 341 16.31 7.18 -7.17
C PRO A 341 16.61 6.42 -5.88
N ARG A 342 16.25 7.00 -4.75
CA ARG A 342 16.21 6.38 -3.43
C ARG A 342 14.78 6.40 -2.94
N TYR A 343 14.26 5.26 -2.51
CA TYR A 343 12.87 5.09 -2.13
C TYR A 343 12.69 5.01 -0.61
N LEU A 344 11.51 5.41 -0.15
CA LEU A 344 11.12 5.40 1.25
C LEU A 344 9.75 4.74 1.39
N ASP A 345 9.64 3.82 2.33
CA ASP A 345 8.36 3.35 2.84
C ASP A 345 7.76 4.48 3.73
N PRO A 346 6.68 5.16 3.31
CA PRO A 346 6.10 6.27 4.06
C PRO A 346 5.33 5.85 5.32
N ILE A 347 5.11 4.54 5.53
CA ILE A 347 4.47 3.95 6.70
C ILE A 347 5.55 3.60 7.74
N LEU A 348 6.62 2.93 7.33
CA LEU A 348 7.73 2.53 8.21
C LEU A 348 8.77 3.64 8.43
N GLY A 349 8.87 4.61 7.52
CA GLY A 349 9.89 5.65 7.54
C GLY A 349 11.30 5.13 7.26
N LYS A 350 11.42 4.05 6.47
CA LYS A 350 12.70 3.38 6.16
C LYS A 350 12.98 3.35 4.67
N ARG A 351 14.26 3.31 4.30
CA ARG A 351 14.68 3.06 2.91
C ARG A 351 14.11 1.73 2.45
N CYS A 352 13.59 1.70 1.24
CA CYS A 352 13.08 0.50 0.58
C CYS A 352 13.47 0.52 -0.90
N GLU A 353 13.05 -0.51 -1.64
CA GLU A 353 13.24 -0.60 -3.07
C GLU A 353 11.99 -0.12 -3.82
N VAL A 354 12.07 0.05 -5.15
CA VAL A 354 10.97 0.59 -5.95
C VAL A 354 9.74 -0.32 -5.95
N GLU A 355 9.95 -1.64 -5.91
CA GLU A 355 8.89 -2.65 -5.85
C GLU A 355 8.04 -2.50 -4.59
N ASP A 356 8.66 -2.16 -3.45
CA ASP A 356 7.95 -1.90 -2.20
C ASP A 356 7.03 -0.67 -2.34
N VAL A 357 7.52 0.40 -2.98
CA VAL A 357 6.73 1.61 -3.23
C VAL A 357 5.59 1.33 -4.20
N VAL A 358 5.83 0.55 -5.26
CA VAL A 358 4.77 0.10 -6.19
C VAL A 358 3.70 -0.69 -5.45
N ALA A 359 4.09 -1.61 -4.55
CA ALA A 359 3.15 -2.38 -3.74
C ALA A 359 2.35 -1.50 -2.76
N ILE A 360 2.98 -0.51 -2.13
CA ILE A 360 2.31 0.46 -1.25
C ILE A 360 1.32 1.31 -2.05
N LEU A 361 1.70 1.77 -3.24
CA LEU A 361 0.85 2.53 -4.13
C LEU A 361 -0.37 1.73 -4.58
N ALA A 362 -0.18 0.45 -4.93
CA ALA A 362 -1.27 -0.47 -5.25
C ALA A 362 -2.30 -0.56 -4.11
N GLN A 363 -1.84 -0.62 -2.86
CA GLN A 363 -2.72 -0.67 -1.68
C GLN A 363 -3.54 0.61 -1.46
N GLN A 364 -3.10 1.75 -2.01
CA GLN A 364 -3.83 3.02 -1.91
C GLN A 364 -4.89 3.17 -2.99
N GLN A 365 -4.89 2.32 -4.01
CA GLN A 365 -5.85 2.41 -5.10
C GLN A 365 -7.26 2.09 -4.57
N VAL A 366 -8.22 2.87 -5.07
CA VAL A 366 -9.62 2.73 -4.70
C VAL A 366 -10.33 2.10 -5.89
N GLU A 367 -10.88 0.91 -5.67
CA GLU A 367 -11.77 0.26 -6.64
C GLU A 367 -13.09 1.04 -6.79
N PRO A 368 -13.78 0.90 -7.93
CA PRO A 368 -15.13 1.44 -8.09
C PRO A 368 -16.05 0.97 -6.96
N LYS A 369 -16.83 1.91 -6.44
CA LYS A 369 -17.73 1.62 -5.32
C LYS A 369 -18.89 0.76 -5.82
N PRO A 370 -19.11 -0.43 -5.24
CA PRO A 370 -20.18 -1.32 -5.68
C PRO A 370 -21.60 -0.83 -5.32
N TRP A 371 -21.75 0.08 -4.36
CA TRP A 371 -23.06 0.61 -3.94
C TRP A 371 -23.12 2.13 -4.04
N ARG A 372 -24.28 2.68 -4.42
CA ARG A 372 -24.52 4.12 -4.27
C ARG A 372 -24.64 4.49 -2.80
N ARG A 373 -25.30 3.67 -1.99
CA ARG A 373 -25.53 3.97 -0.56
C ARG A 373 -25.32 2.76 0.34
N LEU A 374 -24.65 2.97 1.46
CA LEU A 374 -24.42 1.97 2.51
C LEU A 374 -25.01 2.44 3.84
N TYR A 375 -25.90 1.65 4.42
CA TYR A 375 -26.53 1.89 5.71
C TYR A 375 -25.76 1.21 6.85
N LEU A 376 -25.10 2.00 7.71
CA LEU A 376 -24.36 1.52 8.88
C LEU A 376 -25.27 1.49 10.11
N VAL A 377 -25.76 0.31 10.48
CA VAL A 377 -26.83 0.14 11.48
C VAL A 377 -26.26 -0.03 12.89
N GLY A 378 -26.72 0.77 13.84
CA GLY A 378 -26.43 0.59 15.27
C GLY A 378 -25.03 1.03 15.72
N PHE A 379 -24.30 1.79 14.90
CA PHE A 379 -22.94 2.25 15.21
C PHE A 379 -22.92 3.39 16.23
N SER A 380 -22.18 3.20 17.33
CA SER A 380 -21.93 4.24 18.34
C SER A 380 -21.07 5.37 17.78
N LEU A 381 -21.19 6.59 18.33
CA LEU A 381 -20.44 7.78 17.86
C LEU A 381 -18.93 7.54 17.75
N TRP A 382 -18.35 6.78 18.68
CA TRP A 382 -16.94 6.37 18.61
C TRP A 382 -16.63 5.52 17.37
N LYS A 383 -17.44 4.48 17.09
CA LYS A 383 -17.26 3.65 15.90
C LYS A 383 -17.47 4.45 14.61
N ARG A 384 -18.39 5.43 14.61
CA ARG A 384 -18.59 6.35 13.46
C ARG A 384 -17.34 7.14 13.10
N ALA A 385 -16.42 7.38 14.05
CA ALA A 385 -15.18 8.09 13.77
C ALA A 385 -14.30 7.28 12.80
N PHE A 386 -13.95 6.03 13.12
CA PHE A 386 -13.01 5.29 12.28
C PHE A 386 -13.67 4.53 11.12
N ILE A 387 -14.94 4.16 11.24
CA ILE A 387 -15.55 3.25 10.25
C ILE A 387 -15.73 3.87 8.88
N ARG A 388 -15.87 5.19 8.80
CA ARG A 388 -15.94 5.90 7.52
C ARG A 388 -14.71 5.63 6.66
N THR A 389 -13.53 5.56 7.28
CA THR A 389 -12.28 5.27 6.55
C THR A 389 -12.30 3.87 5.95
N PHE A 390 -12.75 2.88 6.72
CA PHE A 390 -12.84 1.50 6.25
C PHE A 390 -13.95 1.27 5.23
N CYS A 391 -15.05 2.02 5.28
CA CYS A 391 -16.18 1.80 4.37
C CYS A 391 -16.22 2.75 3.17
N ALA A 392 -15.31 3.73 3.06
CA ALA A 392 -15.34 4.73 2.00
C ALA A 392 -15.25 4.15 0.58
N TYR A 393 -14.63 2.98 0.43
CA TYR A 393 -14.53 2.27 -0.86
C TYR A 393 -15.77 1.44 -1.21
N LEU A 394 -16.68 1.23 -0.25
CA LEU A 394 -17.87 0.40 -0.45
C LEU A 394 -18.98 1.21 -1.13
N ALA A 395 -19.16 2.49 -0.77
CA ALA A 395 -20.27 3.27 -1.29
C ALA A 395 -20.01 4.78 -1.44
N ASP A 396 -20.83 5.43 -2.28
CA ASP A 396 -20.83 6.89 -2.43
C ASP A 396 -21.35 7.61 -1.19
N GLU A 397 -22.42 7.07 -0.61
CA GLU A 397 -23.06 7.61 0.58
C GLU A 397 -22.98 6.64 1.76
N LEU A 398 -22.44 7.11 2.90
CA LEU A 398 -22.40 6.35 4.16
C LEU A 398 -23.44 6.90 5.14
N CYS A 399 -24.54 6.16 5.32
CA CYS A 399 -25.69 6.58 6.13
C CYS A 399 -25.71 5.87 7.50
N PHE A 400 -25.52 6.61 8.58
CA PHE A 400 -25.56 6.04 9.94
C PHE A 400 -26.98 6.04 10.50
N VAL A 401 -27.57 4.85 10.65
CA VAL A 401 -28.97 4.66 11.07
C VAL A 401 -29.07 3.87 12.38
N ARG A 402 -30.17 4.05 13.10
CA ARG A 402 -30.45 3.29 14.34
C ARG A 402 -31.07 1.93 14.05
N THR A 403 -31.98 1.88 13.08
CA THR A 403 -32.73 0.70 12.65
C THR A 403 -32.45 0.41 11.18
N VAL A 404 -32.67 -0.83 10.78
CA VAL A 404 -32.52 -1.26 9.38
C VAL A 404 -33.61 -0.59 8.53
N PRO A 405 -33.30 -0.09 7.31
CA PRO A 405 -34.32 0.38 6.38
C PRO A 405 -35.32 -0.73 6.04
N SER A 406 -36.60 -0.40 5.90
CA SER A 406 -37.65 -1.37 5.56
C SER A 406 -37.59 -1.86 4.11
N GLN A 407 -37.00 -1.06 3.22
CA GLN A 407 -36.79 -1.36 1.81
C GLN A 407 -35.41 -0.86 1.39
N LEU A 408 -34.74 -1.62 0.53
CA LEU A 408 -33.45 -1.28 -0.09
C LEU A 408 -33.62 -1.32 -1.61
N LYS A 409 -32.96 -0.41 -2.32
CA LYS A 409 -32.81 -0.51 -3.78
C LYS A 409 -31.63 -1.42 -4.13
N ASP A 410 -31.56 -1.85 -5.39
CA ASP A 410 -30.48 -2.73 -5.89
C ASP A 410 -29.07 -2.12 -5.76
N ASP A 411 -28.97 -0.78 -5.75
CA ASP A 411 -27.74 -0.03 -5.57
C ASP A 411 -27.46 0.38 -4.10
N GLU A 412 -28.19 -0.20 -3.15
CA GLU A 412 -28.06 0.06 -1.71
C GLU A 412 -27.70 -1.20 -0.93
N GLN A 413 -27.00 -1.03 0.19
CA GLN A 413 -26.60 -2.16 1.03
C GLN A 413 -26.59 -1.81 2.52
N VAL A 414 -26.66 -2.83 3.38
CA VAL A 414 -26.62 -2.72 4.85
C VAL A 414 -25.31 -3.29 5.39
N LEU A 415 -24.75 -2.59 6.39
CA LEU A 415 -23.56 -2.98 7.11
C LEU A 415 -23.82 -3.00 8.62
N VAL A 416 -23.41 -4.08 9.27
CA VAL A 416 -23.56 -4.32 10.72
C VAL A 416 -22.26 -4.75 11.38
N TRP A 417 -22.14 -4.49 12.69
CA TRP A 417 -21.00 -4.98 13.49
C TRP A 417 -21.25 -6.39 14.03
N GLY A 418 -20.39 -7.32 13.67
CA GLY A 418 -20.38 -8.70 14.13
C GLY A 418 -21.72 -9.40 13.92
N ASN A 419 -22.13 -10.16 14.94
CA ASN A 419 -23.39 -10.87 14.96
C ASN A 419 -24.47 -10.16 15.80
N ARG A 420 -24.46 -8.82 15.86
CA ARG A 420 -25.47 -8.05 16.64
C ARG A 420 -26.90 -8.21 16.11
N TYR A 421 -27.02 -8.43 14.81
CA TYR A 421 -28.29 -8.63 14.10
C TYR A 421 -28.21 -9.98 13.36
N PRO A 422 -28.33 -11.13 14.08
CA PRO A 422 -28.19 -12.46 13.49
C PRO A 422 -29.27 -12.83 12.47
N GLU A 423 -30.44 -12.22 12.61
CA GLU A 423 -31.64 -12.40 11.77
C GLU A 423 -31.49 -11.81 10.37
N LEU A 424 -30.63 -10.80 10.21
CA LEU A 424 -30.40 -10.18 8.91
C LEU A 424 -29.57 -11.10 8.01
N GLN A 425 -30.13 -11.37 6.83
CA GLN A 425 -29.49 -12.08 5.73
C GLN A 425 -28.93 -11.07 4.71
N SER A 426 -27.94 -11.48 3.92
CA SER A 426 -27.37 -10.67 2.83
C SER A 426 -26.84 -9.29 3.23
N VAL A 427 -26.29 -9.18 4.45
CA VAL A 427 -25.69 -7.94 4.98
C VAL A 427 -24.17 -8.06 5.05
N ILE A 428 -23.47 -6.94 4.90
CA ILE A 428 -22.03 -6.87 5.15
C ILE A 428 -21.80 -6.86 6.67
N ARG A 429 -21.02 -7.82 7.17
CA ARG A 429 -20.63 -7.88 8.58
C ARG A 429 -19.20 -7.43 8.72
N ILE A 430 -18.94 -6.62 9.75
CA ILE A 430 -17.60 -6.19 10.08
C ILE A 430 -17.22 -6.60 11.49
N GLU A 431 -15.94 -6.87 11.69
CA GLU A 431 -15.40 -7.15 13.02
C GLU A 431 -13.97 -6.64 13.12
N ASP A 432 -13.42 -6.55 14.34
CA ASP A 432 -12.00 -6.27 14.52
C ASP A 432 -11.16 -7.33 13.77
N GLY A 433 -10.09 -6.87 13.11
CA GLY A 433 -9.12 -7.75 12.47
C GLY A 433 -8.30 -8.55 13.47
N PHE A 434 -7.52 -9.51 12.95
CA PHE A 434 -6.73 -10.44 13.77
C PHE A 434 -5.51 -9.76 14.42
N ILE A 435 -4.93 -8.75 13.76
CA ILE A 435 -3.85 -7.91 14.28
C ILE A 435 -4.40 -6.50 14.45
N ARG A 436 -4.70 -6.09 15.69
CA ARG A 436 -5.61 -4.96 15.92
C ARG A 436 -4.91 -3.66 16.33
N SER A 437 -4.16 -3.67 17.42
CA SER A 437 -3.57 -2.47 18.02
C SER A 437 -2.57 -2.78 19.15
N ASN A 438 -1.79 -1.77 19.56
CA ASN A 438 -1.05 -1.77 20.83
C ASN A 438 -2.00 -1.31 21.96
N GLY A 439 -2.67 -2.26 22.61
CA GLY A 439 -3.68 -2.01 23.65
C GLY A 439 -5.07 -2.58 23.33
N LEU A 440 -5.88 -2.71 24.38
CA LEU A 440 -7.22 -3.29 24.32
C LEU A 440 -8.27 -2.34 23.71
N GLY A 441 -9.27 -2.90 23.03
CA GLY A 441 -10.41 -2.12 22.52
C GLY A 441 -11.22 -1.43 23.63
N SER A 442 -11.25 -2.01 24.84
CA SER A 442 -11.85 -1.43 26.06
C SER A 442 -11.16 -0.12 26.50
N ASN A 443 -9.92 0.11 26.09
CA ASN A 443 -9.16 1.34 26.33
C ASN A 443 -9.37 2.42 25.23
N LEU A 444 -10.32 2.20 24.30
CA LEU A 444 -10.60 3.09 23.16
C LEU A 444 -9.41 3.26 22.21
N CYS A 445 -8.56 2.23 22.10
CA CYS A 445 -7.58 2.16 21.03
C CYS A 445 -8.30 1.95 19.69
N ARG A 446 -8.13 2.91 18.78
CA ARG A 446 -8.66 2.87 17.40
C ARG A 446 -8.11 1.62 16.69
N PRO A 447 -8.96 0.79 16.04
CA PRO A 447 -8.47 -0.41 15.37
C PRO A 447 -7.66 -0.04 14.12
N SER A 448 -6.49 -0.65 13.94
CA SER A 448 -5.71 -0.57 12.71
C SER A 448 -6.07 -1.66 11.71
N SER A 449 -6.94 -2.60 12.07
CA SER A 449 -7.41 -3.65 11.17
C SER A 449 -8.89 -3.95 11.39
N LEU A 450 -9.63 -4.13 10.30
CA LEU A 450 -11.01 -4.62 10.31
C LEU A 450 -11.20 -5.72 9.27
N SER A 451 -11.95 -6.74 9.65
CA SER A 451 -12.51 -7.73 8.73
C SER A 451 -13.82 -7.19 8.17
N ILE A 452 -14.01 -7.27 6.85
CA ILE A 452 -15.23 -6.84 6.15
C ILE A 452 -15.71 -8.02 5.33
N ASP A 453 -16.84 -8.61 5.72
CA ASP A 453 -17.31 -9.89 5.20
C ASP A 453 -18.72 -9.72 4.62
N PRO A 454 -18.87 -9.77 3.28
CA PRO A 454 -20.18 -9.66 2.62
C PRO A 454 -21.01 -10.96 2.64
N VAL A 455 -20.48 -12.06 3.20
CA VAL A 455 -21.12 -13.39 3.17
C VAL A 455 -21.60 -13.79 4.56
N GLY A 456 -20.73 -13.65 5.56
CA GLY A 456 -20.95 -14.11 6.92
C GLY A 456 -20.01 -13.38 7.88
N ILE A 457 -19.37 -14.10 8.79
CA ILE A 457 -18.24 -13.56 9.58
C ILE A 457 -17.39 -14.72 10.09
N TYR A 458 -16.07 -14.54 10.17
CA TYR A 458 -15.10 -15.63 10.41
C TYR A 458 -15.37 -16.51 11.64
N PHE A 459 -16.02 -15.99 12.68
CA PHE A 459 -16.26 -16.73 13.92
C PHE A 459 -17.60 -17.50 13.94
N ASP A 460 -18.50 -17.29 12.98
CA ASP A 460 -19.81 -17.97 12.92
C ASP A 460 -19.67 -19.24 12.08
N SER A 461 -19.56 -20.41 12.72
CA SER A 461 -19.41 -21.69 12.01
C SER A 461 -20.75 -22.29 11.57
N ARG A 462 -21.88 -21.66 11.87
CA ARG A 462 -23.22 -22.15 11.46
C ARG A 462 -23.53 -21.85 10.00
N ARG A 463 -22.82 -20.90 9.40
CA ARG A 463 -23.00 -20.46 8.01
C ARG A 463 -21.65 -20.19 7.33
N PRO A 464 -21.57 -20.20 5.99
CA PRO A 464 -20.36 -19.80 5.29
C PRO A 464 -19.94 -18.35 5.61
N SER A 465 -18.64 -18.07 5.49
CA SER A 465 -18.06 -16.73 5.57
C SER A 465 -17.16 -16.48 4.37
N LYS A 466 -16.83 -15.21 4.07
CA LYS A 466 -15.88 -14.90 3.00
C LYS A 466 -14.50 -15.48 3.31
N LEU A 467 -14.09 -15.53 4.58
CA LEU A 467 -12.84 -16.19 4.97
C LEU A 467 -12.89 -17.70 4.69
N GLU A 468 -13.97 -18.39 5.06
CA GLU A 468 -14.14 -19.83 4.79
C GLU A 468 -14.10 -20.11 3.28
N GLN A 469 -14.73 -19.26 2.46
CA GLN A 469 -14.66 -19.36 1.00
C GLN A 469 -13.22 -19.19 0.49
N LEU A 470 -12.49 -18.17 0.97
CA LEU A 470 -11.10 -17.94 0.57
C LEU A 470 -10.20 -19.13 0.97
N LEU A 471 -10.35 -19.64 2.18
CA LEU A 471 -9.58 -20.81 2.65
C LEU A 471 -9.91 -22.07 1.83
N THR A 472 -11.15 -22.19 1.35
CA THR A 472 -11.57 -23.32 0.51
C THR A 472 -11.00 -23.23 -0.90
N THR A 473 -11.03 -22.05 -1.54
CA THR A 473 -10.81 -21.95 -3.00
C THR A 473 -9.54 -21.22 -3.42
N TYR A 474 -8.95 -20.38 -2.55
CA TYR A 474 -7.80 -19.57 -2.93
C TYR A 474 -6.53 -20.43 -3.03
N VAL A 475 -5.82 -20.32 -4.15
CA VAL A 475 -4.54 -20.99 -4.42
C VAL A 475 -3.49 -19.89 -4.54
N LEU A 476 -2.42 -20.01 -3.75
CA LEU A 476 -1.33 -19.05 -3.76
C LEU A 476 -0.45 -19.30 -4.99
N ASP A 477 0.00 -18.24 -5.65
CA ASP A 477 1.10 -18.35 -6.61
C ASP A 477 2.46 -18.39 -5.90
N ALA A 478 3.53 -18.67 -6.64
CA ALA A 478 4.88 -18.79 -6.06
C ALA A 478 5.38 -17.52 -5.32
N LYS A 479 4.96 -16.32 -5.76
CA LYS A 479 5.31 -15.07 -5.06
C LYS A 479 4.52 -14.94 -3.76
N GLU A 480 3.25 -15.33 -3.79
CA GLU A 480 2.38 -15.35 -2.61
C GLU A 480 2.81 -16.39 -1.59
N GLU A 481 3.27 -17.57 -2.02
CA GLU A 481 3.84 -18.62 -1.15
C GLU A 481 5.09 -18.12 -0.43
N ALA A 482 6.05 -17.53 -1.16
CA ALA A 482 7.25 -16.95 -0.55
C ALA A 482 6.90 -15.83 0.45
N ARG A 483 5.92 -14.99 0.11
CA ARG A 483 5.42 -13.95 1.03
C ARG A 483 4.73 -14.56 2.26
N ALA A 484 3.96 -15.64 2.09
CA ALA A 484 3.28 -16.33 3.18
C ALA A 484 4.27 -16.92 4.19
N GLU A 485 5.36 -17.52 3.71
CA GLU A 485 6.43 -18.04 4.56
C GLU A 485 7.17 -16.91 5.30
N SER A 486 7.51 -15.82 4.60
CA SER A 486 8.12 -14.65 5.22
C SER A 486 7.22 -14.02 6.29
N LEU A 487 5.91 -13.92 6.03
CA LEU A 487 4.94 -13.41 7.01
C LEU A 487 4.87 -14.32 8.24
N LEU A 488 4.84 -15.64 8.04
CA LEU A 488 4.82 -16.61 9.14
C LEU A 488 6.09 -16.48 10.01
N ALA A 489 7.27 -16.40 9.38
CA ALA A 489 8.53 -16.18 10.09
C ALA A 489 8.55 -14.84 10.85
N GLN A 490 7.98 -13.77 10.27
CA GLN A 490 7.84 -12.48 10.95
C GLN A 490 6.92 -12.56 12.16
N LEU A 491 5.80 -13.28 12.08
CA LEU A 491 4.89 -13.48 13.22
C LEU A 491 5.57 -14.26 14.35
N GLN A 492 6.31 -15.31 14.01
CA GLN A 492 7.06 -16.13 14.98
C GLN A 492 8.11 -15.30 15.72
N SER A 493 8.93 -14.56 14.98
CA SER A 493 10.02 -13.74 15.54
C SER A 493 9.52 -12.51 16.32
N SER A 494 8.48 -11.82 15.83
CA SER A 494 8.00 -10.57 16.44
C SER A 494 7.19 -10.77 17.72
N ARG A 495 6.62 -11.98 17.93
CA ARG A 495 5.72 -12.31 19.05
C ARG A 495 4.62 -11.27 19.25
N VAL A 496 4.07 -10.75 18.14
CA VAL A 496 2.95 -9.81 18.13
C VAL A 496 1.64 -10.59 18.27
N SER A 497 0.80 -10.20 19.22
CA SER A 497 -0.56 -10.73 19.41
C SER A 497 -1.62 -9.69 19.10
N LYS A 498 -2.91 -10.06 19.12
CA LYS A 498 -4.02 -9.14 18.78
C LYS A 498 -3.98 -7.81 19.55
N TYR A 499 -3.60 -7.84 20.83
CA TYR A 499 -3.62 -6.68 21.73
C TYR A 499 -2.25 -6.24 22.25
N ASN A 500 -1.21 -7.09 22.18
CA ASN A 500 0.17 -6.80 22.60
C ASN A 500 0.35 -6.42 24.09
N VAL A 501 -0.59 -6.77 24.97
CA VAL A 501 -0.61 -6.43 26.41
C VAL A 501 -0.04 -7.54 27.32
N GLY A 502 0.49 -7.18 28.50
CA GLY A 502 0.98 -8.12 29.53
C GLY A 502 2.43 -7.86 29.98
N SER A 503 2.93 -8.55 31.01
CA SER A 503 4.34 -8.45 31.42
C SER A 503 5.26 -9.29 30.50
N THR A 504 6.51 -8.88 30.27
CA THR A 504 7.54 -9.69 29.58
C THR A 504 8.26 -10.64 30.53
N GLN A 505 7.72 -10.85 31.73
CA GLN A 505 8.28 -11.78 32.71
C GLN A 505 8.41 -13.18 32.10
N GLU A 506 9.54 -13.83 32.38
CA GLU A 506 9.78 -15.22 32.00
C GLU A 506 8.83 -16.13 32.79
N TYR A 507 8.30 -17.13 32.10
CA TYR A 507 7.44 -18.14 32.72
C TYR A 507 8.29 -19.33 33.12
N GLU A 508 8.21 -19.71 34.39
CA GLU A 508 8.81 -20.94 34.87
C GLU A 508 7.74 -22.05 34.85
N PRO A 509 7.88 -23.07 34.00
CA PRO A 509 6.95 -24.18 33.98
C PRO A 509 7.07 -25.04 35.26
N PRO A 510 5.99 -25.71 35.67
CA PRO A 510 6.05 -26.68 36.77
C PRO A 510 7.03 -27.81 36.43
N ASN A 511 7.87 -28.20 37.41
CA ASN A 511 8.81 -29.30 37.28
C ASN A 511 8.24 -30.59 37.88
N ASP A 512 7.06 -31.02 37.41
CA ASP A 512 6.38 -32.23 37.88
C ASP A 512 6.41 -33.38 36.86
N GLY A 513 7.10 -33.19 35.73
CA GLY A 513 7.28 -34.19 34.68
C GLY A 513 6.02 -34.51 33.86
N ARG A 514 4.92 -33.78 34.06
CA ARG A 514 3.65 -33.99 33.34
C ARG A 514 3.62 -33.20 32.04
N GLU A 515 2.80 -33.66 31.09
CA GLU A 515 2.47 -32.86 29.89
C GLU A 515 1.81 -31.55 30.33
N LEU A 516 2.35 -30.40 29.90
CA LEU A 516 1.83 -29.09 30.26
C LEU A 516 0.80 -28.64 29.21
N ILE A 517 -0.46 -28.55 29.64
CA ILE A 517 -1.59 -28.18 28.78
C ILE A 517 -2.11 -26.81 29.16
N LEU A 518 -2.15 -25.90 28.18
CA LEU A 518 -2.73 -24.58 28.36
C LEU A 518 -4.22 -24.60 27.96
N VAL A 519 -5.08 -24.22 28.90
CA VAL A 519 -6.49 -23.90 28.63
C VAL A 519 -6.70 -22.40 28.72
N VAL A 520 -7.09 -21.78 27.60
CA VAL A 520 -7.35 -20.34 27.54
C VAL A 520 -8.82 -20.02 27.80
N GLY A 521 -9.06 -19.20 28.81
CA GLY A 521 -10.38 -18.68 29.14
C GLY A 521 -10.86 -17.68 28.10
N GLN A 522 -12.14 -17.74 27.78
CA GLN A 522 -12.86 -16.79 26.93
C GLN A 522 -13.95 -16.09 27.74
N VAL A 523 -14.48 -14.99 27.21
CA VAL A 523 -15.56 -14.27 27.86
C VAL A 523 -16.89 -15.01 27.63
N ASP A 524 -17.63 -15.29 28.71
CA ASP A 524 -18.94 -15.91 28.60
C ASP A 524 -19.90 -15.04 27.76
N GLY A 525 -20.64 -15.69 26.84
CA GLY A 525 -21.53 -15.01 25.90
C GLY A 525 -20.82 -14.28 24.75
N ASP A 526 -19.52 -14.48 24.55
CA ASP A 526 -18.83 -14.02 23.34
C ASP A 526 -19.49 -14.63 22.09
N ALA A 527 -19.70 -13.82 21.06
CA ALA A 527 -20.36 -14.24 19.82
C ALA A 527 -19.61 -15.41 19.14
N SER A 528 -18.29 -15.47 19.27
CA SER A 528 -17.47 -16.58 18.78
C SER A 528 -17.76 -17.91 19.48
N ILE A 529 -18.14 -17.90 20.76
CA ILE A 529 -18.57 -19.12 21.47
C ILE A 529 -19.99 -19.47 21.03
N LEU A 530 -20.91 -18.50 21.07
CA LEU A 530 -22.33 -18.71 20.75
C LEU A 530 -22.55 -19.21 19.32
N CYS A 531 -21.71 -18.79 18.39
CA CYS A 531 -21.87 -19.09 16.95
C CYS A 531 -20.83 -20.07 16.43
N GLY A 532 -19.73 -20.27 17.16
CA GLY A 532 -18.62 -21.11 16.73
C GLY A 532 -18.40 -22.35 17.58
N SER A 533 -19.11 -22.53 18.70
CA SER A 533 -18.92 -23.68 19.58
C SER A 533 -20.21 -24.50 19.74
N PRO A 534 -20.39 -25.60 18.97
CA PRO A 534 -21.66 -26.30 18.91
C PRO A 534 -22.01 -27.05 20.19
N ILE A 535 -21.03 -27.64 20.89
CA ILE A 535 -21.23 -28.51 22.05
C ILE A 535 -20.77 -27.84 23.35
N ILE A 536 -19.48 -27.52 23.46
CA ILE A 536 -18.87 -26.92 24.65
C ILE A 536 -19.04 -25.40 24.61
N ARG A 537 -19.76 -24.79 25.56
CA ARG A 537 -20.18 -23.38 25.51
C ARG A 537 -19.80 -22.53 26.73
N SER A 538 -19.01 -23.08 27.65
CA SER A 538 -18.49 -22.35 28.80
C SER A 538 -17.07 -22.78 29.15
N ASN A 539 -16.35 -21.90 29.86
CA ASN A 539 -15.00 -22.20 30.36
C ASN A 539 -14.97 -23.42 31.29
N GLU A 540 -16.00 -23.58 32.13
CA GLU A 540 -16.12 -24.74 33.03
C GLU A 540 -16.33 -26.05 32.26
N GLN A 541 -17.20 -26.05 31.24
CA GLN A 541 -17.38 -27.23 30.38
C GLN A 541 -16.08 -27.58 29.64
N LEU A 542 -15.34 -26.58 29.17
CA LEU A 542 -14.05 -26.79 28.52
C LEU A 542 -13.05 -27.43 29.50
N LEU A 543 -12.94 -26.92 30.72
CA LEU A 543 -12.02 -27.46 31.73
C LEU A 543 -12.32 -28.91 32.10
N TRP A 544 -13.60 -29.26 32.28
CA TRP A 544 -14.01 -30.65 32.49
C TRP A 544 -13.65 -31.54 31.31
N ALA A 545 -13.99 -31.12 30.08
CA ALA A 545 -13.71 -31.89 28.88
C ALA A 545 -12.19 -32.09 28.65
N VAL A 546 -11.37 -31.08 28.94
CA VAL A 546 -9.91 -31.18 28.85
C VAL A 546 -9.37 -32.12 29.93
N ARG A 547 -9.81 -32.01 31.19
CA ARG A 547 -9.38 -32.93 32.25
C ARG A 547 -9.75 -34.37 31.95
N GLU A 548 -10.94 -34.62 31.42
CA GLU A 548 -11.37 -35.95 30.99
C GLU A 548 -10.49 -36.50 29.84
N ALA A 549 -10.20 -35.67 28.84
CA ALA A 549 -9.36 -36.08 27.71
C ALA A 549 -7.88 -36.27 28.08
N LYS A 550 -7.41 -35.58 29.13
CA LYS A 550 -6.00 -35.51 29.54
C LYS A 550 -5.87 -35.66 31.06
N PRO A 551 -6.21 -36.84 31.62
CA PRO A 551 -6.34 -37.03 33.07
C PRO A 551 -5.03 -36.79 33.83
N ASN A 552 -3.89 -37.17 33.23
CA ASN A 552 -2.57 -37.11 33.86
C ASN A 552 -1.77 -35.84 33.52
N ALA A 553 -2.32 -34.92 32.72
CA ALA A 553 -1.61 -33.70 32.33
C ALA A 553 -1.65 -32.65 33.45
N HIS A 554 -0.67 -31.74 33.43
CA HIS A 554 -0.72 -30.50 34.20
C HIS A 554 -1.56 -29.47 33.43
N ILE A 555 -2.75 -29.15 33.92
CA ILE A 555 -3.64 -28.18 33.29
C ILE A 555 -3.35 -26.79 33.85
N LEU A 556 -2.72 -25.96 33.03
CA LEU A 556 -2.51 -24.54 33.24
C LEU A 556 -3.71 -23.76 32.69
N PHE A 557 -4.47 -23.10 33.56
CA PHE A 557 -5.58 -22.24 33.15
C PHE A 557 -5.14 -20.78 33.05
N LYS A 558 -5.42 -20.14 31.91
CA LYS A 558 -5.24 -18.70 31.75
C LYS A 558 -6.59 -18.01 31.56
N PRO A 559 -7.10 -17.26 32.56
CA PRO A 559 -8.35 -16.52 32.41
C PRO A 559 -8.22 -15.38 31.39
N HIS A 560 -9.34 -14.99 30.78
CA HIS A 560 -9.37 -13.87 29.84
C HIS A 560 -9.08 -12.52 30.55
N PRO A 561 -8.27 -11.61 29.99
CA PRO A 561 -7.90 -10.35 30.63
C PRO A 561 -9.11 -9.47 31.00
N ASP A 562 -10.16 -9.41 30.18
CA ASP A 562 -11.37 -8.63 30.51
C ASP A 562 -12.16 -9.17 31.72
N VAL A 563 -12.01 -10.46 32.04
CA VAL A 563 -12.61 -11.08 33.25
C VAL A 563 -11.76 -10.71 34.47
N VAL A 564 -10.44 -10.81 34.35
CA VAL A 564 -9.48 -10.41 35.41
C VAL A 564 -9.61 -8.93 35.75
N SER A 565 -9.85 -8.06 34.76
CA SER A 565 -10.04 -6.63 34.99
C SER A 565 -11.42 -6.25 35.58
N GLY A 566 -12.28 -7.23 35.89
CA GLY A 566 -13.60 -7.03 36.49
C GLY A 566 -14.66 -6.45 35.56
N ASN A 567 -14.44 -6.45 34.23
CA ASN A 567 -15.34 -5.80 33.28
C ASN A 567 -16.52 -6.70 32.85
N ARG A 568 -16.45 -8.01 33.08
CA ARG A 568 -17.50 -8.99 32.74
C ARG A 568 -17.52 -10.13 33.75
N LYS A 569 -18.70 -10.73 33.94
CA LYS A 569 -18.89 -11.93 34.77
C LYS A 569 -18.34 -13.16 34.04
N GLY A 570 -17.64 -14.03 34.76
CA GLY A 570 -17.30 -15.38 34.33
C GLY A 570 -17.23 -16.23 35.59
N THR A 571 -18.10 -17.24 35.69
CA THR A 571 -18.26 -18.03 36.92
C THR A 571 -17.83 -19.45 36.61
N ILE A 572 -16.60 -19.78 36.98
CA ILE A 572 -16.12 -21.17 37.05
C ILE A 572 -16.33 -21.62 38.49
N SER A 573 -16.98 -22.76 38.71
CA SER A 573 -17.22 -23.26 40.05
C SER A 573 -15.90 -23.58 40.77
N ALA A 574 -15.85 -23.35 42.09
CA ALA A 574 -14.69 -23.72 42.91
C ALA A 574 -14.37 -25.22 42.79
N ARG A 575 -15.40 -26.05 42.62
CA ARG A 575 -15.28 -27.48 42.34
C ARG A 575 -14.52 -27.75 41.03
N CYS A 576 -14.90 -27.07 39.94
CA CYS A 576 -14.20 -27.22 38.67
C CYS A 576 -12.73 -26.80 38.78
N LEU A 577 -12.44 -25.65 39.40
CA LEU A 577 -11.05 -25.21 39.57
C LEU A 577 -10.23 -26.23 40.36
N ALA A 578 -10.74 -26.72 41.49
CA ALA A 578 -10.03 -27.66 42.35
C ALA A 578 -9.78 -29.03 41.69
N HIS A 579 -10.65 -29.49 40.79
CA HIS A 579 -10.51 -30.80 40.14
C HIS A 579 -9.85 -30.75 38.76
N CYS A 580 -10.04 -29.66 38.02
CA CYS A 580 -9.59 -29.56 36.63
C CYS A 580 -8.29 -28.79 36.47
N VAL A 581 -7.97 -27.84 37.36
CA VAL A 581 -6.86 -26.90 37.16
C VAL A 581 -5.73 -27.19 38.15
N ASP A 582 -4.53 -27.40 37.66
CA ASP A 582 -3.33 -27.58 38.50
C ASP A 582 -2.68 -26.22 38.83
N SER A 583 -2.65 -25.29 37.87
CA SER A 583 -2.09 -23.95 38.07
C SER A 583 -2.80 -22.88 37.23
N GLN A 584 -2.69 -21.61 37.64
CA GLN A 584 -3.33 -20.49 36.96
C GLN A 584 -2.37 -19.32 36.75
N VAL A 585 -2.42 -18.68 35.57
CA VAL A 585 -1.60 -17.49 35.24
C VAL A 585 -2.42 -16.32 34.69
N SER A 586 -2.50 -15.21 35.43
CA SER A 586 -3.22 -13.99 35.02
C SER A 586 -2.35 -13.02 34.22
N ASP A 587 -1.14 -12.71 34.71
CA ASP A 587 -0.39 -11.52 34.28
C ASP A 587 0.74 -11.80 33.27
N ILE A 588 0.92 -13.07 32.92
CA ILE A 588 1.90 -13.53 31.93
C ILE A 588 1.28 -13.46 30.53
N ARG A 589 2.05 -12.99 29.56
CA ARG A 589 1.65 -13.00 28.14
C ARG A 589 1.52 -14.42 27.61
N LEU A 590 0.53 -14.66 26.75
CA LEU A 590 0.39 -15.94 26.06
C LEU A 590 1.66 -16.32 25.29
N GLU A 591 2.30 -15.33 24.66
CA GLU A 591 3.53 -15.53 23.89
C GLU A 591 4.69 -16.07 24.73
N SER A 592 4.73 -15.76 26.03
CA SER A 592 5.73 -16.30 26.95
C SER A 592 5.43 -17.74 27.38
N LEU A 593 4.19 -18.22 27.23
CA LEU A 593 3.78 -19.57 27.62
C LEU A 593 4.04 -20.58 26.50
N TYR A 594 3.87 -20.18 25.23
CA TYR A 594 3.96 -21.09 24.07
C TYR A 594 5.23 -21.95 24.01
N PRO A 595 6.43 -21.45 24.34
CA PRO A 595 7.65 -22.27 24.32
C PRO A 595 7.68 -23.42 25.35
N HIS A 596 6.83 -23.36 26.37
CA HIS A 596 6.87 -24.29 27.52
C HIS A 596 5.71 -25.29 27.52
N ILE A 597 4.65 -25.04 26.75
CA ILE A 597 3.46 -25.89 26.74
C ILE A 597 3.55 -26.93 25.63
N ASN A 598 3.02 -28.13 25.89
CA ASN A 598 2.96 -29.18 24.89
C ASN A 598 1.77 -29.01 23.95
N GLU A 599 0.64 -28.54 24.49
CA GLU A 599 -0.61 -28.44 23.77
C GLU A 599 -1.47 -27.28 24.31
N LEU A 600 -2.21 -26.62 23.43
CA LEU A 600 -3.24 -25.64 23.78
C LEU A 600 -4.62 -26.19 23.47
N HIS A 601 -5.53 -26.14 24.45
CA HIS A 601 -6.94 -26.45 24.25
C HIS A 601 -7.80 -25.19 24.33
N THR A 602 -8.70 -25.03 23.36
CA THR A 602 -9.61 -23.88 23.30
C THR A 602 -10.96 -24.25 22.68
N MET A 603 -12.00 -23.45 22.95
CA MET A 603 -13.24 -23.52 22.15
C MET A 603 -13.02 -22.79 20.83
N THR A 604 -12.95 -21.46 20.87
CA THR A 604 -12.92 -20.61 19.67
C THR A 604 -11.96 -19.44 19.77
N SER A 605 -11.08 -19.43 20.78
CA SER A 605 -10.19 -18.29 21.04
C SER A 605 -9.24 -18.04 19.87
N LEU A 606 -8.94 -16.78 19.57
CA LEU A 606 -7.89 -16.43 18.62
C LEU A 606 -6.52 -16.99 19.04
N SER A 607 -6.30 -17.21 20.34
CA SER A 607 -5.04 -17.74 20.86
C SER A 607 -4.69 -19.13 20.33
N GLY A 608 -5.68 -19.91 19.85
CA GLY A 608 -5.37 -21.16 19.16
C GLY A 608 -4.68 -20.93 17.82
N PHE A 609 -5.07 -19.91 17.05
CA PHE A 609 -4.34 -19.53 15.84
C PHE A 609 -2.93 -18.99 16.16
N GLU A 610 -2.81 -18.18 17.22
CA GLU A 610 -1.51 -17.69 17.68
C GLU A 610 -0.59 -18.83 18.11
N ALA A 611 -1.12 -19.86 18.78
CA ALA A 611 -0.38 -21.06 19.16
C ALA A 611 0.07 -21.90 17.95
N LEU A 612 -0.79 -22.07 16.94
CA LEU A 612 -0.41 -22.71 15.68
C LEU A 612 0.77 -22.00 15.01
N VAL A 613 0.71 -20.66 14.93
CA VAL A 613 1.79 -19.84 14.38
C VAL A 613 3.11 -20.10 15.11
N GLN A 614 3.07 -20.34 16.42
CA GLN A 614 4.24 -20.61 17.26
C GLN A 614 4.65 -22.10 17.30
N GLY A 615 4.02 -22.95 16.49
CA GLY A 615 4.34 -24.38 16.40
C GLY A 615 3.78 -25.24 17.53
N VAL A 616 2.87 -24.72 18.35
CA VAL A 616 2.22 -25.45 19.43
C VAL A 616 1.10 -26.32 18.87
N LYS A 617 0.94 -27.54 19.37
CA LYS A 617 -0.22 -28.40 19.04
C LYS A 617 -1.50 -27.78 19.59
N VAL A 618 -2.56 -27.76 18.78
CA VAL A 618 -3.82 -27.14 19.18
C VAL A 618 -4.99 -28.11 19.02
N THR A 619 -5.72 -28.32 20.12
CA THR A 619 -7.01 -29.01 20.13
C THR A 619 -8.14 -28.00 20.24
N THR A 620 -9.09 -28.05 19.30
CA THR A 620 -10.29 -27.19 19.32
C THR A 620 -11.54 -27.98 19.70
N TRP A 621 -12.22 -27.51 20.74
CA TRP A 621 -13.53 -27.98 21.19
C TRP A 621 -14.69 -27.18 20.60
N GLY A 622 -14.38 -26.10 19.88
CA GLY A 622 -15.31 -25.41 18.98
C GLY A 622 -14.87 -25.57 17.53
N GLN A 623 -15.40 -24.69 16.69
CA GLN A 623 -15.16 -24.61 15.25
C GLN A 623 -14.64 -23.21 14.85
N PRO A 624 -13.56 -22.69 15.47
CA PRO A 624 -12.98 -21.41 15.09
C PRO A 624 -12.54 -21.40 13.62
N PHE A 625 -12.30 -20.23 13.04
CA PHE A 625 -11.97 -20.08 11.62
C PHE A 625 -10.77 -20.92 11.15
N TYR A 626 -9.84 -21.25 12.05
CA TYR A 626 -8.62 -22.00 11.78
C TYR A 626 -8.73 -23.52 12.03
N SER A 627 -9.89 -24.01 12.49
CA SER A 627 -10.17 -25.46 12.64
C SER A 627 -10.76 -26.06 11.37
N GLY A 628 -10.59 -27.36 11.15
CA GLY A 628 -11.10 -28.10 9.99
C GLY A 628 -10.18 -28.07 8.76
N TRP A 629 -8.95 -27.58 8.90
CA TRP A 629 -8.00 -27.44 7.77
C TRP A 629 -6.77 -28.37 7.87
N GLY A 630 -6.83 -29.37 8.76
CA GLY A 630 -5.73 -30.32 9.00
C GLY A 630 -4.58 -29.81 9.87
N LEU A 631 -4.72 -28.62 10.47
CA LEU A 631 -3.70 -28.00 11.33
C LEU A 631 -4.00 -28.15 12.83
N THR A 632 -5.22 -28.56 13.19
CA THR A 632 -5.71 -28.71 14.56
C THR A 632 -6.28 -30.10 14.79
N GLN A 633 -6.31 -30.54 16.05
CA GLN A 633 -7.15 -31.67 16.45
C GLN A 633 -8.55 -31.17 16.79
N ASP A 634 -9.51 -31.46 15.91
CA ASP A 634 -10.88 -30.96 16.04
C ASP A 634 -11.77 -31.98 16.75
N LYS A 635 -12.29 -31.65 17.94
CA LYS A 635 -13.22 -32.53 18.66
C LYS A 635 -14.62 -32.52 18.08
N HIS A 636 -15.00 -31.39 17.46
CA HIS A 636 -16.31 -31.21 16.81
C HIS A 636 -16.10 -30.54 15.44
N PRO A 637 -15.52 -31.25 14.45
CA PRO A 637 -15.18 -30.66 13.15
C PRO A 637 -16.40 -30.15 12.40
N SER A 638 -16.20 -29.16 11.53
CA SER A 638 -17.25 -28.65 10.65
C SER A 638 -17.38 -29.54 9.42
N GLU A 639 -18.61 -29.93 9.06
CA GLU A 639 -18.90 -30.71 7.85
C GLU A 639 -18.61 -29.96 6.55
N ARG A 640 -18.31 -28.66 6.56
CA ARG A 640 -18.04 -27.87 5.35
C ARG A 640 -16.56 -27.74 5.00
N ARG A 641 -15.67 -28.13 5.91
CA ARG A 641 -14.22 -27.90 5.79
C ARG A 641 -13.51 -29.23 5.54
N HIS A 642 -13.06 -29.42 4.29
CA HIS A 642 -12.45 -30.67 3.84
C HIS A 642 -11.04 -30.51 3.28
N ARG A 643 -10.60 -29.27 3.04
CA ARG A 643 -9.28 -28.99 2.46
C ARG A 643 -8.22 -29.01 3.54
N THR A 644 -7.06 -29.59 3.23
CA THR A 644 -5.85 -29.43 4.05
C THR A 644 -5.07 -28.20 3.61
N LEU A 645 -4.62 -27.38 4.56
CA LEU A 645 -3.82 -26.19 4.31
C LEU A 645 -2.46 -26.30 5.00
N THR A 646 -1.45 -25.65 4.41
CA THR A 646 -0.22 -25.33 5.14
C THR A 646 -0.50 -24.17 6.10
N LEU A 647 0.29 -24.08 7.18
CA LEU A 647 0.17 -22.98 8.15
C LEU A 647 0.45 -21.61 7.51
N SER A 648 1.42 -21.53 6.59
CA SER A 648 1.72 -20.30 5.85
C SER A 648 0.54 -19.87 4.97
N ALA A 649 -0.12 -20.80 4.26
CA ALA A 649 -1.31 -20.50 3.48
C ALA A 649 -2.49 -20.03 4.35
N LEU A 650 -2.75 -20.70 5.49
CA LEU A 650 -3.76 -20.27 6.45
C LEU A 650 -3.47 -18.84 6.93
N ALA A 651 -2.22 -18.54 7.32
CA ALA A 651 -1.82 -17.22 7.81
C ALA A 651 -1.95 -16.15 6.71
N TYR A 652 -1.50 -16.44 5.49
CA TYR A 652 -1.58 -15.52 4.36
C TYR A 652 -3.02 -15.19 3.98
N ILE A 653 -3.88 -16.20 3.81
CA ILE A 653 -5.29 -15.95 3.45
C ILE A 653 -6.00 -15.17 4.57
N THR A 654 -5.75 -15.54 5.83
CA THR A 654 -6.37 -14.93 7.01
C THR A 654 -5.91 -13.50 7.24
N LEU A 655 -4.64 -13.18 7.00
CA LEU A 655 -4.04 -11.88 7.37
C LEU A 655 -3.80 -10.97 6.16
N VAL A 656 -3.62 -11.49 4.96
CA VAL A 656 -3.34 -10.66 3.77
C VAL A 656 -4.59 -10.46 2.93
N LYS A 657 -5.38 -11.52 2.71
CA LYS A 657 -6.51 -11.49 1.75
C LYS A 657 -7.84 -11.09 2.36
N TYR A 658 -8.04 -11.30 3.66
CA TYR A 658 -9.33 -11.13 4.30
C TYR A 658 -9.55 -9.76 4.97
N PRO A 659 -8.71 -9.32 5.93
CA PRO A 659 -8.86 -8.02 6.57
C PRO A 659 -8.17 -6.89 5.80
N ARG A 660 -8.54 -5.65 6.13
CA ARG A 660 -7.83 -4.43 5.67
C ARG A 660 -7.06 -3.80 6.82
N TYR A 661 -5.95 -3.12 6.52
CA TYR A 661 -5.10 -2.47 7.52
C TYR A 661 -4.78 -1.02 7.20
N ILE A 662 -4.76 -0.18 8.23
CA ILE A 662 -4.43 1.24 8.11
C ILE A 662 -3.45 1.66 9.21
N ASP A 663 -2.41 2.37 8.80
CA ASP A 663 -1.58 3.13 9.74
C ASP A 663 -2.20 4.52 9.95
N TRP A 664 -2.66 4.77 11.17
CA TRP A 664 -3.30 6.04 11.52
C TRP A 664 -2.34 7.22 11.58
N LYS A 665 -1.03 6.98 11.71
CA LYS A 665 -0.03 8.05 11.73
C LYS A 665 0.19 8.63 10.34
N SER A 666 0.38 7.76 9.35
CA SER A 666 0.51 8.18 7.95
C SER A 666 -0.85 8.45 7.31
N GLY A 667 -1.93 7.78 7.73
CA GLY A 667 -3.22 7.81 7.06
C GLY A 667 -3.29 6.93 5.81
N LEU A 668 -2.31 6.04 5.60
CA LEU A 668 -2.20 5.16 4.45
C LEU A 668 -2.68 3.74 4.79
N TRP A 669 -3.27 3.07 3.80
CA TRP A 669 -3.47 1.63 3.84
C TRP A 669 -2.10 0.95 3.91
N CYS A 670 -1.98 -0.08 4.74
CA CYS A 670 -0.73 -0.80 4.92
C CYS A 670 -0.95 -2.30 4.81
N SER A 671 0.16 -3.02 4.75
CA SER A 671 0.20 -4.48 4.82
C SER A 671 0.21 -4.97 6.28
N PRO A 672 -0.22 -6.23 6.55
CA PRO A 672 -0.07 -6.80 7.88
C PRO A 672 1.40 -6.82 8.33
N GLU A 673 2.36 -7.07 7.43
CA GLU A 673 3.80 -7.06 7.70
C GLU A 673 4.26 -5.70 8.26
N GLN A 674 3.84 -4.60 7.63
CA GLN A 674 4.13 -3.25 8.10
C GLN A 674 3.49 -2.97 9.46
N LEU A 675 2.22 -3.38 9.66
CA LEU A 675 1.57 -3.19 10.95
C LEU A 675 2.25 -4.00 12.06
N ILE A 676 2.63 -5.26 11.81
CA ILE A 676 3.40 -6.10 12.74
C ILE A 676 4.70 -5.40 13.10
N HIS A 677 5.42 -4.87 12.11
CA HIS A 677 6.67 -4.13 12.35
C HIS A 677 6.44 -2.90 13.24
N LEU A 678 5.43 -2.09 12.95
CA LEU A 678 5.08 -0.91 13.75
C LEU A 678 4.70 -1.29 15.18
N LEU A 679 3.95 -2.38 15.37
CA LEU A 679 3.55 -2.85 16.70
C LEU A 679 4.74 -3.41 17.49
N SER A 680 5.67 -4.09 16.82
CA SER A 680 6.88 -4.63 17.46
C SER A 680 7.86 -3.55 17.95
N THR A 681 7.88 -2.39 17.28
CA THR A 681 8.80 -1.28 17.57
C THR A 681 8.22 -0.24 18.54
N GLN A 682 6.90 -0.21 18.74
CA GLN A 682 6.27 0.67 19.72
C GLN A 682 6.50 0.16 21.15
N LYS A 683 6.74 1.09 22.10
CA LYS A 683 6.69 0.76 23.53
C LYS A 683 5.29 0.20 23.84
N LYS A 684 5.25 -1.03 24.35
CA LYS A 684 4.00 -1.78 24.57
C LYS A 684 3.15 -1.09 25.64
N ALA A 685 1.86 -0.92 25.38
CA ALA A 685 0.95 -0.20 26.25
C ALA A 685 0.70 -0.95 27.57
N THR A 686 0.58 -0.23 28.68
CA THR A 686 0.22 -0.80 29.99
C THR A 686 -1.27 -1.18 30.04
N THR A 687 -1.60 -2.21 30.81
CA THR A 687 -2.98 -2.73 30.99
C THR A 687 -3.87 -1.84 31.88
N ALA A 688 -3.36 -0.72 32.39
CA ALA A 688 -4.10 0.14 33.30
C ALA A 688 -5.38 0.73 32.67
N GLY A 689 -6.50 0.61 33.38
CA GLY A 689 -7.79 1.13 32.92
C GLY A 689 -7.80 2.66 32.75
N VAL A 690 -8.32 3.12 31.61
CA VAL A 690 -8.41 4.55 31.30
C VAL A 690 -9.55 5.23 32.09
N LYS A 691 -9.27 6.33 32.81
CA LYS A 691 -10.28 7.10 33.58
C LYS A 691 -11.34 7.72 32.66
N TRP A 692 -12.56 7.95 33.16
CA TRP A 692 -13.72 8.38 32.35
C TRP A 692 -13.50 9.68 31.56
N TRP A 693 -12.81 10.68 32.12
CA TRP A 693 -12.50 11.95 31.43
C TRP A 693 -11.43 11.79 30.34
N GLN A 694 -10.46 10.89 30.55
CA GLN A 694 -9.47 10.52 29.52
C GLN A 694 -10.17 9.82 28.34
N ARG A 695 -11.17 8.98 28.61
CA ARG A 695 -12.00 8.33 27.57
C ARG A 695 -12.71 9.36 26.68
N TRP A 696 -13.27 10.43 27.26
CA TRP A 696 -13.89 11.51 26.48
C TRP A 696 -12.89 12.29 25.63
N ARG A 697 -11.71 12.61 26.19
CA ARG A 697 -10.63 13.27 25.45
C ARG A 697 -10.15 12.43 24.25
N ILE A 698 -9.96 11.12 24.44
CA ILE A 698 -9.57 10.19 23.36
C ILE A 698 -10.63 10.15 22.25
N LYS A 699 -11.91 10.10 22.62
CA LYS A 699 -13.03 10.14 21.65
C LYS A 699 -13.03 11.42 20.83
N LEU A 700 -12.88 12.59 21.48
CA LEU A 700 -12.86 13.89 20.81
C LEU A 700 -11.65 14.06 19.89
N VAL A 701 -10.45 13.70 20.36
CA VAL A 701 -9.21 13.78 19.55
C VAL A 701 -9.31 12.87 18.33
N SER A 702 -9.78 11.63 18.49
CA SER A 702 -9.92 10.68 17.37
C SER A 702 -10.97 11.13 16.36
N PHE A 703 -12.07 11.74 16.83
CA PHE A 703 -13.07 12.34 15.96
C PHE A 703 -12.48 13.51 15.15
N ALA A 704 -11.74 14.41 15.80
CA ALA A 704 -11.06 15.52 15.13
C ALA A 704 -9.98 15.06 14.12
N GLN A 705 -9.20 14.03 14.46
CA GLN A 705 -8.21 13.43 13.55
C GLN A 705 -8.85 12.78 12.33
N THR A 706 -9.99 12.12 12.50
CA THR A 706 -10.76 11.56 11.39
C THR A 706 -11.24 12.65 10.43
N LEU A 707 -11.77 13.75 10.96
CA LEU A 707 -12.21 14.88 10.14
C LEU A 707 -11.04 15.53 9.36
N ARG A 708 -9.82 15.50 9.90
CA ARG A 708 -8.61 15.96 9.20
C ARG A 708 -8.19 15.03 8.06
N LEU A 709 -8.18 13.72 8.28
CA LEU A 709 -7.90 12.71 7.24
C LEU A 709 -8.88 12.79 6.06
N PHE A 710 -10.15 13.09 6.34
CA PHE A 710 -11.17 13.28 5.30
C PHE A 710 -10.92 14.50 4.41
N ARG A 711 -10.33 15.58 4.94
CA ARG A 711 -9.97 16.76 4.14
C ARG A 711 -8.78 16.52 3.21
N SER A 712 -7.93 15.53 3.47
CA SER A 712 -6.76 15.20 2.64
C SER A 712 -6.99 14.09 1.62
N LEU A 713 -8.06 13.30 1.76
CA LEU A 713 -8.38 12.13 0.92
C LEU A 713 -9.56 12.36 -0.04
N LEU A 714 -10.21 13.52 0.02
CA LEU A 714 -11.16 13.93 -1.02
C LEU A 714 -10.38 14.65 -2.14
N PRO A 715 -10.58 14.26 -3.41
CA PRO A 715 -9.99 14.97 -4.54
C PRO A 715 -10.46 16.42 -4.63
#